data_AF-A0A925RCG9-F1
#
_entry.id   AF-A0A925RCG9-F1
#
_cell.length_a   1.000
_cell.length_b   1.000
_cell.length_c   1.000
_cell.angle_alpha   90.00
_cell.angle_beta   90.00
_cell.angle_gamma   90.00
#
_symmetry.space_group_name_H-M   'P 1'
#
loop_
_entity.id
_entity.type
_entity.pdbx_description
1 polymer ?
#
loop_
_entity_poly.entity_id
_entity_poly.type
_entity_poly.pdbx_seq_one_letter_code
_entity_poly.pdbx_strand_id
1 'polypeptide(L)'
;MSITTPESTEQLVRRLAELLPLQGPITAFAFLNPLQGMEDLPFIEALRQVGDVFGCEPFLPEGSYRDKMARGRITVDDLNEILAEESGFDGGHKIAGLVRHASLRLSMLQHSINPGAEHERRWMIAETDAIQRFRSEISHSVREKMIDSTRQWVSNEFPVSASAARLNSTDELMDVVQNAVPRTLLGGSGALDENAWECLSLALLWQLLRTRMQRTPNGCQGRTPPVRHRDLLLAASSEDSDRLVHEVLIRFCSVFLDQGYAHWKLPHRGAGFFRAFISLFSTGGFFTKRWLRPVAAEVQRIHQTGMTALDSLDESLSMLGIAPQEKESFVRGSLLALRGWAGMIWQTEERPDRVYIPSKHGTLIEFLAIRLILERYALQWLSRETLDYKGPLDGLREFIGTHHAEQDTEVTVEQRAFPILQLAQLHGWTPHAIADLSDSQWQELVHAVEKFSHFERRRVFHLAFERKLMRHALDSIAIRAGQPLISPKTPQLQVITCIDAREESFRRHIEEVAPDVETFANAGFFGVPMYYRGTGDAHYTALCPIVVQPKYWMVEDVVYALTDSGLQRARARRLLGTATHSFNTGTRGSLTGAVLTALLGPLFTAPLVGRILFPRLTAKMHRTARGFVAPPPITRLRLERPEGTPAGPDDDGIGFTLSEMVNMAERALRDIGL
;
A
#
# COMPACT_ATOMS: atom_id res chain seq x y z
N MET A 1 -29.87 6.96 -25.96
CA MET A 1 -28.40 6.84 -26.06
C MET A 1 -27.82 8.24 -25.94
N SER A 2 -27.37 8.61 -24.75
CA SER A 2 -26.67 9.89 -24.56
C SER A 2 -25.28 9.74 -25.16
N ILE A 3 -24.95 10.53 -26.17
CA ILE A 3 -23.63 10.58 -26.77
C ILE A 3 -22.75 11.32 -25.75
N THR A 4 -22.16 10.59 -24.82
CA THR A 4 -21.12 11.11 -23.93
C THR A 4 -19.94 11.52 -24.81
N THR A 5 -19.68 12.83 -24.90
CA THR A 5 -18.43 13.34 -25.46
C THR A 5 -17.25 12.66 -24.76
N PRO A 6 -16.23 12.19 -25.49
CA PRO A 6 -15.08 11.54 -24.89
C PRO A 6 -14.43 12.48 -23.87
N GLU A 7 -14.21 11.97 -22.65
CA GLU A 7 -13.55 12.69 -21.56
C GLU A 7 -12.17 13.18 -22.03
N SER A 8 -11.84 14.45 -21.75
CA SER A 8 -10.52 14.99 -22.12
C SER A 8 -9.42 14.37 -21.27
N THR A 9 -8.16 14.36 -21.76
CA THR A 9 -7.05 13.82 -20.97
C THR A 9 -6.85 14.54 -19.65
N GLU A 10 -7.09 15.86 -19.62
CA GLU A 10 -7.06 16.64 -18.38
C GLU A 10 -8.14 16.20 -17.39
N GLN A 11 -9.38 16.02 -17.84
CA GLN A 11 -10.47 15.55 -16.99
C GLN A 11 -10.18 14.17 -16.41
N LEU A 12 -9.67 13.26 -17.25
CA LEU A 12 -9.24 11.92 -16.84
C LEU A 12 -8.15 11.98 -15.75
N VAL A 13 -7.11 12.80 -15.93
CA VAL A 13 -6.04 12.94 -14.93
C VAL A 13 -6.56 13.50 -13.62
N ARG A 14 -7.48 14.49 -13.65
CA ARG A 14 -8.08 15.05 -12.44
C ARG A 14 -8.96 14.05 -11.71
N ARG A 15 -9.79 13.27 -12.43
CA ARG A 15 -10.59 12.19 -11.84
C ARG A 15 -9.70 11.12 -11.18
N LEU A 16 -8.64 10.70 -11.87
CA LEU A 16 -7.70 9.72 -11.33
C LEU A 16 -6.84 10.25 -10.17
N ALA A 17 -6.71 11.57 -10.02
CA ALA A 17 -5.99 12.19 -8.91
C ALA A 17 -6.66 11.92 -7.55
N GLU A 18 -7.97 11.61 -7.52
CA GLU A 18 -8.68 11.24 -6.29
C GLU A 18 -8.13 9.96 -5.63
N LEU A 19 -7.47 9.10 -6.41
CA LEU A 19 -6.77 7.91 -5.95
C LEU A 19 -5.40 8.22 -5.31
N LEU A 20 -4.91 9.45 -5.44
CA LEU A 20 -3.62 9.85 -4.87
C LEU A 20 -3.77 10.12 -3.37
N PRO A 21 -2.73 9.79 -2.58
CA PRO A 21 -2.75 10.09 -1.16
C PRO A 21 -2.79 11.60 -0.95
N LEU A 22 -3.66 12.08 -0.05
CA LEU A 22 -3.72 13.46 0.45
C LEU A 22 -2.54 13.77 1.38
N GLN A 23 -1.32 13.63 0.86
CA GLN A 23 -0.08 13.82 1.62
C GLN A 23 0.51 15.20 1.34
N GLY A 24 0.57 16.06 2.36
CA GLY A 24 1.34 17.30 2.31
C GLY A 24 2.83 17.07 2.64
N PRO A 25 3.70 18.08 2.47
CA PRO A 25 5.07 18.05 2.98
C PRO A 25 5.07 17.73 4.49
N ILE A 26 5.89 16.75 4.91
CA ILE A 26 5.87 16.13 6.24
C ILE A 26 6.13 17.17 7.34
N THR A 27 5.07 17.80 7.83
CA THR A 27 5.03 18.68 9.00
C THR A 27 3.89 18.30 9.96
N ALA A 28 2.91 17.54 9.47
CA ALA A 28 1.81 16.96 10.25
C ALA A 28 1.49 15.55 9.71
N PHE A 29 1.23 14.60 10.61
CA PHE A 29 0.63 13.30 10.27
C PHE A 29 -0.87 13.38 10.53
N ALA A 30 -1.68 13.19 9.50
CA ALA A 30 -3.12 12.97 9.63
C ALA A 30 -3.45 11.56 9.15
N PHE A 31 -4.34 10.87 9.85
CA PHE A 31 -4.90 9.60 9.39
C PHE A 31 -5.76 9.88 8.14
N LEU A 32 -5.43 9.22 7.03
CA LEU A 32 -6.20 9.27 5.79
C LEU A 32 -6.95 7.96 5.61
N ASN A 33 -8.12 8.02 5.00
CA ASN A 33 -8.86 6.82 4.61
C ASN A 33 -8.03 6.03 3.58
N PRO A 34 -7.60 4.79 3.88
CA PRO A 34 -6.86 3.97 2.91
C PRO A 34 -7.69 3.60 1.67
N LEU A 35 -9.02 3.72 1.74
CA LEU A 35 -9.97 3.43 0.66
C LEU A 35 -10.48 4.71 -0.03
N GLN A 36 -9.69 5.79 0.02
CA GLN A 36 -10.05 7.05 -0.63
C GLN A 36 -10.28 6.86 -2.15
N GLY A 37 -11.37 7.45 -2.66
CA GLY A 37 -11.80 7.33 -4.06
C GLY A 37 -12.54 6.02 -4.36
N MET A 38 -12.96 5.28 -3.33
CA MET A 38 -13.69 4.02 -3.41
C MET A 38 -14.78 3.92 -2.32
N GLU A 39 -15.19 5.05 -1.75
CA GLU A 39 -16.17 5.12 -0.67
C GLU A 39 -17.59 4.74 -1.10
N ASP A 40 -17.88 4.75 -2.40
CA ASP A 40 -19.15 4.37 -2.99
C ASP A 40 -19.33 2.85 -3.12
N LEU A 41 -18.25 2.08 -2.97
CA LEU A 41 -18.26 0.63 -3.12
C LEU A 41 -18.51 -0.09 -1.78
N PRO A 42 -19.14 -1.29 -1.81
CA PRO A 42 -19.14 -2.19 -0.67
C PRO A 42 -17.71 -2.47 -0.19
N PHE A 43 -17.48 -2.49 1.12
CA PHE A 43 -16.14 -2.58 1.72
C PHE A 43 -15.24 -3.68 1.13
N ILE A 44 -15.77 -4.89 0.91
CA ILE A 44 -15.01 -6.01 0.33
C ILE A 44 -14.66 -5.76 -1.14
N GLU A 45 -15.55 -5.12 -1.90
CA GLU A 45 -15.31 -4.77 -3.30
C GLU A 45 -14.28 -3.65 -3.40
N ALA A 46 -14.37 -2.63 -2.51
CA ALA A 46 -13.36 -1.60 -2.37
C ALA A 46 -11.98 -2.21 -2.06
N LEU A 47 -11.88 -3.15 -1.12
CA LEU A 47 -10.61 -3.83 -0.82
C LEU A 47 -10.07 -4.64 -2.00
N ARG A 48 -10.94 -5.30 -2.78
CA ARG A 48 -10.53 -6.02 -3.99
C ARG A 48 -9.95 -5.04 -5.01
N GLN A 49 -10.65 -3.94 -5.27
CA GLN A 49 -10.21 -2.90 -6.18
C GLN A 49 -8.93 -2.21 -5.71
N VAL A 50 -8.76 -1.96 -4.41
CA VAL A 50 -7.50 -1.45 -3.83
C VAL A 50 -6.36 -2.44 -4.04
N GLY A 51 -6.61 -3.74 -3.86
CA GLY A 51 -5.62 -4.77 -4.13
C GLY A 51 -5.13 -4.74 -5.58
N ASP A 52 -6.07 -4.63 -6.52
CA ASP A 52 -5.79 -4.57 -7.96
C ASP A 52 -5.09 -3.26 -8.37
N VAL A 53 -5.57 -2.12 -7.88
CA VAL A 53 -5.06 -0.78 -8.26
C VAL A 53 -3.68 -0.50 -7.68
N PHE A 54 -3.45 -0.88 -6.41
CA PHE A 54 -2.20 -0.56 -5.71
C PHE A 54 -1.20 -1.71 -5.67
N GLY A 55 -1.56 -2.89 -6.20
CA GLY A 55 -0.73 -4.09 -6.19
C GLY A 55 -0.41 -4.54 -4.76
N CYS A 56 -1.40 -4.47 -3.87
CA CYS A 56 -1.20 -4.73 -2.44
C CYS A 56 -2.16 -5.79 -1.90
N GLU A 57 -1.82 -6.32 -0.74
CA GLU A 57 -2.65 -7.30 -0.04
C GLU A 57 -3.49 -6.58 1.03
N PRO A 58 -4.83 -6.49 0.87
CA PRO A 58 -5.67 -5.65 1.72
C PRO A 58 -5.94 -6.24 3.11
N PHE A 59 -5.62 -7.51 3.32
CA PHE A 59 -5.78 -8.22 4.58
C PHE A 59 -4.43 -8.70 5.11
N LEU A 60 -4.38 -8.96 6.43
CA LEU A 60 -3.23 -9.62 7.05
C LEU A 60 -2.88 -10.93 6.34
N PRO A 61 -1.59 -11.34 6.36
CA PRO A 61 -1.19 -12.65 5.88
C PRO A 61 -1.97 -13.78 6.57
N GLU A 62 -2.29 -14.85 5.84
CA GLU A 62 -3.01 -15.99 6.40
C GLU A 62 -2.32 -16.58 7.64
N GLY A 63 -0.99 -16.61 7.65
CA GLY A 63 -0.21 -17.06 8.81
C GLY A 63 -0.54 -16.25 10.08
N SER A 64 -0.71 -14.92 9.95
CA SER A 64 -1.10 -14.07 11.07
C SER A 64 -2.52 -14.36 11.57
N TYR A 65 -3.43 -14.83 10.72
CA TYR A 65 -4.75 -15.28 11.14
C TYR A 65 -4.71 -16.66 11.80
N ARG A 66 -3.88 -17.58 11.29
CA ARG A 66 -3.63 -18.87 11.95
C ARG A 66 -3.01 -18.69 13.33
N ASP A 67 -2.12 -17.72 13.53
CA ASP A 67 -1.60 -17.34 14.86
C ASP A 67 -2.72 -16.83 15.80
N LYS A 68 -3.68 -16.07 15.26
CA LYS A 68 -4.86 -15.63 16.03
C LYS A 68 -5.75 -16.81 16.39
N MET A 69 -5.89 -17.80 15.50
CA MET A 69 -6.60 -19.03 15.77
C MET A 69 -5.92 -19.85 16.88
N ALA A 70 -4.59 -20.01 16.82
CA ALA A 70 -3.80 -20.68 17.86
C ALA A 70 -3.93 -20.01 19.24
N ARG A 71 -4.15 -18.70 19.28
CA ARG A 71 -4.39 -17.92 20.51
C ARG A 71 -5.87 -17.86 20.92
N GLY A 72 -6.76 -18.59 20.24
CA GLY A 72 -8.20 -18.58 20.51
C GLY A 72 -8.90 -17.27 20.16
N ARG A 73 -8.26 -16.34 19.44
CA ARG A 73 -8.88 -15.09 18.95
C ARG A 73 -9.74 -15.30 17.70
N ILE A 74 -9.67 -16.48 17.10
CA ILE A 74 -10.57 -17.01 16.06
C ILE A 74 -10.79 -18.48 16.41
N THR A 75 -12.01 -18.98 16.32
CA THR A 75 -12.33 -20.41 16.51
C THR A 75 -12.79 -21.04 15.21
N VAL A 76 -12.82 -22.38 15.18
CA VAL A 76 -13.36 -23.12 14.04
C VAL A 76 -14.85 -22.83 13.85
N ASP A 77 -15.59 -22.64 14.95
CA ASP A 77 -17.00 -22.27 14.90
C ASP A 77 -17.20 -20.89 14.28
N ASP A 78 -16.35 -19.92 14.63
CA ASP A 78 -16.37 -18.58 13.99
C ASP A 78 -16.16 -18.69 12.47
N LEU A 79 -15.26 -19.57 12.00
CA LEU A 79 -15.02 -19.78 10.57
C LEU A 79 -16.20 -20.47 9.88
N ASN A 80 -16.74 -21.53 10.49
CA ASN A 80 -17.88 -22.27 9.96
C ASN A 80 -19.10 -21.37 9.80
N GLU A 81 -19.33 -20.45 10.74
CA GLU A 81 -20.42 -19.50 10.67
C GLU A 81 -20.29 -18.54 9.47
N ILE A 82 -19.10 -17.97 9.26
CA ILE A 82 -18.85 -17.10 8.09
C ILE A 82 -19.01 -17.87 6.77
N LEU A 83 -18.54 -19.12 6.72
CA LEU A 83 -18.69 -19.96 5.53
C LEU A 83 -20.16 -20.29 5.25
N ALA A 84 -20.96 -20.55 6.29
CA ALA A 84 -22.39 -20.87 6.16
C ALA A 84 -23.23 -19.71 5.59
N GLU A 85 -22.74 -18.47 5.68
CA GLU A 85 -23.39 -17.28 5.12
C GLU A 85 -23.04 -17.01 3.65
N GLU A 86 -22.04 -17.70 3.09
CA GLU A 86 -21.65 -17.50 1.69
C GLU A 86 -22.76 -17.99 0.75
N SER A 87 -23.20 -17.11 -0.17
CA SER A 87 -24.28 -17.45 -1.10
C SER A 87 -23.92 -18.67 -1.96
N GLY A 88 -24.81 -19.66 -1.97
CA GLY A 88 -24.60 -20.93 -2.68
C GLY A 88 -23.63 -21.89 -1.99
N PHE A 89 -23.25 -21.64 -0.74
CA PHE A 89 -22.46 -22.57 0.05
C PHE A 89 -23.34 -23.67 0.67
N ASP A 90 -23.17 -24.90 0.18
CA ASP A 90 -23.65 -26.11 0.85
C ASP A 90 -22.47 -26.85 1.48
N GLY A 91 -22.33 -26.76 2.81
CA GLY A 91 -21.27 -27.44 3.54
C GLY A 91 -21.38 -28.97 3.56
N GLY A 92 -22.58 -29.50 3.35
CA GLY A 92 -22.87 -30.94 3.33
C GLY A 92 -22.56 -31.60 1.99
N HIS A 93 -22.63 -30.84 0.89
CA HIS A 93 -22.31 -31.29 -0.47
C HIS A 93 -20.91 -31.89 -0.57
N LYS A 94 -20.78 -32.97 -1.34
CA LYS A 94 -19.49 -33.62 -1.60
C LYS A 94 -18.94 -33.17 -2.94
N ILE A 95 -17.86 -32.40 -2.92
CA ILE A 95 -17.10 -31.98 -4.10
C ILE A 95 -16.42 -33.21 -4.71
N ALA A 96 -16.68 -33.47 -6.00
CA ALA A 96 -16.14 -34.60 -6.75
C ALA A 96 -16.42 -35.98 -6.10
N GLY A 97 -17.40 -36.07 -5.19
CA GLY A 97 -17.63 -37.25 -4.35
C GLY A 97 -16.56 -37.52 -3.28
N LEU A 98 -15.47 -36.75 -3.25
CA LEU A 98 -14.29 -36.99 -2.40
C LEU A 98 -14.38 -36.34 -1.02
N VAL A 99 -14.80 -35.08 -0.96
CA VAL A 99 -14.67 -34.25 0.25
C VAL A 99 -15.92 -33.40 0.45
N ARG A 100 -16.36 -33.24 1.71
CA ARG A 100 -17.41 -32.27 2.02
C ARG A 100 -16.90 -30.87 1.77
N HIS A 101 -17.71 -30.02 1.17
CA HIS A 101 -17.32 -28.66 0.82
C HIS A 101 -16.85 -27.85 2.04
N ALA A 102 -17.51 -28.00 3.21
CA ALA A 102 -17.06 -27.37 4.45
C ALA A 102 -15.69 -27.87 4.90
N SER A 103 -15.44 -29.18 4.83
CA SER A 103 -14.14 -29.77 5.20
C SER A 103 -13.03 -29.29 4.27
N LEU A 104 -13.30 -29.16 2.96
CA LEU A 104 -12.34 -28.62 2.00
C LEU A 104 -11.96 -27.17 2.35
N ARG A 105 -12.95 -26.29 2.56
CA ARG A 105 -12.72 -24.89 2.93
C ARG A 105 -11.98 -24.76 4.26
N LEU A 106 -12.39 -25.53 5.27
CA LEU A 106 -11.77 -25.48 6.58
C LEU A 106 -10.30 -25.94 6.54
N SER A 107 -9.99 -27.02 5.80
CA SER A 107 -8.60 -27.45 5.60
C SER A 107 -7.74 -26.37 4.94
N MET A 108 -8.29 -25.67 3.94
CA MET A 108 -7.60 -24.57 3.25
C MET A 108 -7.35 -23.35 4.14
N LEU A 109 -8.15 -23.16 5.19
CA LEU A 109 -7.94 -22.10 6.19
C LEU A 109 -6.92 -22.56 7.24
N GLN A 110 -7.16 -23.71 7.87
CA GLN A 110 -6.40 -24.19 9.03
C GLN A 110 -4.96 -24.57 8.68
N HIS A 111 -4.72 -25.10 7.48
CA HIS A 111 -3.40 -25.52 7.05
C HIS A 111 -2.81 -24.51 6.07
N SER A 112 -1.48 -24.39 6.10
CA SER A 112 -0.79 -23.62 5.07
C SER A 112 -0.90 -24.38 3.74
N ILE A 113 -1.83 -23.94 2.88
CA ILE A 113 -1.95 -24.37 1.50
C ILE A 113 -1.36 -23.26 0.65
N ASN A 114 -0.38 -23.60 -0.18
CA ASN A 114 0.30 -22.65 -1.06
C ASN A 114 1.12 -21.55 -0.34
N PRO A 115 2.18 -21.89 0.41
CA PRO A 115 2.83 -20.98 1.37
C PRO A 115 3.59 -19.77 0.77
N GLY A 116 3.57 -19.55 -0.55
CA GLY A 116 4.48 -18.57 -1.15
C GLY A 116 4.19 -18.03 -2.55
N ALA A 117 5.01 -17.06 -2.94
CA ALA A 117 5.10 -16.55 -4.31
C ALA A 117 5.56 -17.66 -5.28
N GLU A 118 5.43 -17.43 -6.58
CA GLU A 118 5.74 -18.46 -7.60
C GLU A 118 7.15 -19.06 -7.44
N HIS A 119 8.16 -18.22 -7.24
CA HIS A 119 9.55 -18.67 -7.10
C HIS A 119 9.75 -19.51 -5.82
N GLU A 120 9.08 -19.18 -4.72
CA GLU A 120 9.11 -19.98 -3.49
C GLU A 120 8.47 -21.36 -3.70
N ARG A 121 7.41 -21.44 -4.52
CA ARG A 121 6.79 -22.73 -4.88
C ARG A 121 7.69 -23.57 -5.77
N ARG A 122 8.28 -22.97 -6.81
CA ARG A 122 9.24 -23.66 -7.68
C ARG A 122 10.42 -24.18 -6.88
N TRP A 123 10.97 -23.35 -5.99
CA TRP A 123 12.02 -23.75 -5.07
C TRP A 123 11.55 -24.88 -4.16
N MET A 124 10.37 -24.80 -3.55
CA MET A 124 9.85 -25.84 -2.68
C MET A 124 9.65 -27.17 -3.42
N ILE A 125 9.11 -27.17 -4.64
CA ILE A 125 8.93 -28.38 -5.45
C ILE A 125 10.29 -28.98 -5.87
N ALA A 126 11.27 -28.14 -6.20
CA ALA A 126 12.57 -28.58 -6.72
C ALA A 126 13.59 -28.97 -5.63
N GLU A 127 13.60 -28.24 -4.51
CA GLU A 127 14.66 -28.27 -3.50
C GLU A 127 14.21 -28.87 -2.16
N THR A 128 12.94 -29.25 -2.02
CA THR A 128 12.44 -29.92 -0.80
C THR A 128 11.83 -31.28 -1.10
N ASP A 129 11.68 -32.10 -0.05
CA ASP A 129 11.06 -33.43 -0.14
C ASP A 129 9.52 -33.37 -0.25
N ALA A 130 8.91 -32.24 -0.63
CA ALA A 130 7.46 -32.04 -0.63
C ALA A 130 6.67 -33.01 -1.53
N ILE A 131 7.34 -33.61 -2.53
CA ILE A 131 6.79 -34.64 -3.42
C ILE A 131 7.31 -36.05 -3.09
N GLN A 132 8.17 -36.18 -2.08
CA GLN A 132 8.82 -37.45 -1.68
C GLN A 132 8.40 -37.91 -0.28
N ARG A 133 8.01 -36.98 0.59
CA ARG A 133 7.59 -37.24 1.97
C ARG A 133 6.28 -36.53 2.30
N PHE A 134 5.43 -37.22 3.04
CA PHE A 134 4.19 -36.67 3.56
C PHE A 134 4.48 -35.50 4.48
N ARG A 135 3.62 -34.49 4.44
CA ARG A 135 3.71 -33.37 5.37
C ARG A 135 3.63 -33.85 6.83
N SER A 136 4.34 -33.16 7.72
CA SER A 136 4.40 -33.49 9.14
C SER A 136 3.06 -33.34 9.87
N GLU A 137 2.13 -32.56 9.34
CA GLU A 137 0.80 -32.36 9.95
C GLU A 137 -0.19 -33.50 9.65
N ILE A 138 0.19 -34.48 8.83
CA ILE A 138 -0.68 -35.58 8.41
C ILE A 138 -0.69 -36.67 9.49
N SER A 139 -1.88 -37.15 9.84
CA SER A 139 -1.99 -38.23 10.83
C SER A 139 -1.38 -39.54 10.30
N HIS A 140 -0.75 -40.32 11.19
CA HIS A 140 -0.20 -41.63 10.86
C HIS A 140 -1.21 -42.53 10.14
N SER A 141 -2.47 -42.51 10.58
CA SER A 141 -3.54 -43.32 10.01
C SER A 141 -3.89 -42.96 8.57
N VAL A 142 -3.74 -41.69 8.17
CA VAL A 142 -3.98 -41.25 6.78
C VAL A 142 -2.80 -41.65 5.91
N ARG A 143 -1.58 -41.45 6.41
CA ARG A 143 -0.34 -41.87 5.73
C ARG A 143 -0.34 -43.37 5.44
N GLU A 144 -0.58 -44.21 6.43
CA GLU A 144 -0.62 -45.68 6.27
C GLU A 144 -1.69 -46.10 5.24
N LYS A 145 -2.91 -45.57 5.37
CA LYS A 145 -3.99 -45.89 4.43
C LYS A 145 -3.65 -45.52 2.99
N MET A 146 -3.03 -44.36 2.77
CA MET A 146 -2.64 -43.94 1.43
C MET A 146 -1.56 -44.85 0.84
N ILE A 147 -0.57 -45.22 1.65
CA ILE A 147 0.51 -46.12 1.26
C ILE A 147 -0.03 -47.52 0.94
N ASP A 148 -0.82 -48.11 1.85
CA ASP A 148 -1.38 -49.46 1.69
C ASP A 148 -2.32 -49.55 0.49
N SER A 149 -3.16 -48.53 0.31
CA SER A 149 -4.08 -48.48 -0.82
C SER A 149 -3.33 -48.35 -2.16
N THR A 150 -2.29 -47.51 -2.21
CA THR A 150 -1.43 -47.40 -3.40
C THR A 150 -0.73 -48.72 -3.68
N ARG A 151 -0.20 -49.38 -2.65
CA ARG A 151 0.45 -50.69 -2.76
C ARG A 151 -0.50 -51.75 -3.32
N GLN A 152 -1.73 -51.82 -2.82
CA GLN A 152 -2.76 -52.75 -3.31
C GLN A 152 -3.11 -52.45 -4.77
N TRP A 153 -3.34 -51.19 -5.11
CA TRP A 153 -3.67 -50.77 -6.48
C TRP A 153 -2.57 -51.13 -7.48
N VAL A 154 -1.32 -50.75 -7.20
CA VAL A 154 -0.17 -51.07 -8.06
C VAL A 154 0.02 -52.59 -8.19
N SER A 155 -0.14 -53.34 -7.10
CA SER A 155 0.03 -54.80 -7.13
C SER A 155 -1.06 -55.53 -7.94
N ASN A 156 -2.29 -54.97 -7.97
CA ASN A 156 -3.42 -55.55 -8.70
C ASN A 156 -3.37 -55.22 -10.20
N GLU A 157 -3.03 -53.98 -10.55
CA GLU A 157 -2.99 -53.51 -11.94
C GLU A 157 -1.69 -53.92 -12.67
N PHE A 158 -0.58 -54.10 -11.94
CA PHE A 158 0.73 -54.45 -12.50
C PHE A 158 1.34 -55.71 -11.86
N PRO A 159 0.70 -56.90 -12.01
CA PRO A 159 1.23 -58.13 -11.42
C PRO A 159 2.56 -58.55 -12.07
N VAL A 160 3.49 -59.04 -11.26
CA VAL A 160 4.86 -59.48 -11.63
C VAL A 160 4.88 -60.53 -12.77
N SER A 161 3.75 -61.18 -13.07
CA SER A 161 3.60 -62.16 -14.16
C SER A 161 2.92 -61.64 -15.42
N ALA A 162 2.60 -60.35 -15.53
CA ALA A 162 2.00 -59.79 -16.72
C ALA A 162 3.05 -59.69 -17.85
N SER A 163 3.08 -60.71 -18.71
CA SER A 163 3.54 -60.55 -20.09
C SER A 163 2.91 -59.28 -20.66
N ALA A 164 3.73 -58.46 -21.33
CA ALA A 164 3.42 -57.14 -21.90
C ALA A 164 2.25 -57.11 -22.93
N ALA A 165 1.42 -58.15 -22.98
CA ALA A 165 0.33 -58.34 -23.92
C ALA A 165 -1.08 -58.10 -23.32
N ARG A 166 -1.21 -57.59 -22.09
CA ARG A 166 -2.52 -57.35 -21.45
C ARG A 166 -2.78 -55.94 -20.91
N LEU A 167 -2.01 -54.94 -21.33
CA LEU A 167 -2.26 -53.54 -21.03
C LEU A 167 -2.59 -52.76 -22.32
N ASN A 168 -3.62 -53.22 -23.03
CA ASN A 168 -4.33 -52.37 -23.99
C ASN A 168 -5.34 -51.52 -23.23
N SER A 169 -4.87 -50.66 -22.33
CA SER A 169 -5.66 -49.51 -21.90
C SER A 169 -5.25 -48.35 -22.80
N THR A 170 -6.16 -47.92 -23.66
CA THR A 170 -6.08 -46.70 -24.49
C THR A 170 -6.01 -45.40 -23.67
N ASP A 171 -5.62 -45.49 -22.40
CA ASP A 171 -5.73 -44.44 -21.41
C ASP A 171 -4.32 -43.90 -21.10
N GLU A 172 -3.98 -42.74 -21.66
CA GLU A 172 -2.69 -42.05 -21.49
C GLU A 172 -2.30 -41.88 -20.01
N LEU A 173 -3.27 -41.89 -19.09
CA LEU A 173 -3.04 -41.86 -17.64
C LEU A 173 -2.37 -43.14 -17.12
N MET A 174 -2.69 -44.31 -17.68
CA MET A 174 -2.07 -45.58 -17.30
C MET A 174 -0.64 -45.69 -17.83
N ASP A 175 -0.33 -45.07 -18.97
CA ASP A 175 1.04 -44.95 -19.48
C ASP A 175 1.92 -44.09 -18.55
N VAL A 176 1.36 -43.02 -17.96
CA VAL A 176 2.05 -42.20 -16.96
C VAL A 176 2.36 -43.03 -15.71
N VAL A 177 1.40 -43.83 -15.23
CA VAL A 177 1.60 -44.74 -14.09
C VAL A 177 2.69 -45.78 -14.38
N GLN A 178 2.69 -46.39 -15.57
CA GLN A 178 3.73 -47.34 -15.98
C GLN A 178 5.13 -46.72 -16.03
N ASN A 179 5.24 -45.45 -16.43
CA ASN A 179 6.53 -44.75 -16.51
C ASN A 179 7.03 -44.26 -15.14
N ALA A 180 6.13 -44.00 -14.19
CA ALA A 180 6.48 -43.59 -12.82
C ALA A 180 6.89 -44.76 -11.91
N VAL A 181 6.35 -45.96 -12.14
CA VAL A 181 6.65 -47.14 -11.33
C VAL A 181 8.08 -47.64 -11.66
N PRO A 182 9.00 -47.74 -10.67
CA PRO A 182 10.35 -48.25 -10.90
C PRO A 182 10.33 -49.63 -11.57
N ARG A 183 11.12 -49.83 -12.63
CA ARG A 183 11.21 -51.13 -13.35
C ARG A 183 11.61 -52.30 -12.45
N THR A 184 12.22 -52.04 -11.29
CA THR A 184 12.55 -53.05 -10.27
C THR A 184 11.31 -53.66 -9.62
N LEU A 185 10.20 -52.93 -9.48
CA LEU A 185 8.89 -53.46 -9.04
C LEU A 185 8.24 -54.36 -10.09
N LEU A 186 8.46 -54.06 -11.37
CA LEU A 186 7.99 -54.85 -12.51
C LEU A 186 8.88 -56.08 -12.80
N GLY A 187 10.10 -56.11 -12.24
CA GLY A 187 11.18 -57.03 -12.66
C GLY A 187 11.73 -58.01 -11.61
N GLY A 188 11.33 -57.95 -10.33
CA GLY A 188 11.63 -59.03 -9.37
C GLY A 188 11.85 -58.63 -7.91
N SER A 189 11.19 -59.41 -7.03
CA SER A 189 11.53 -59.87 -5.66
C SER A 189 12.24 -58.96 -4.63
N GLY A 190 12.31 -57.64 -4.81
CA GLY A 190 12.68 -56.71 -3.74
C GLY A 190 11.42 -56.08 -3.13
N ALA A 191 11.05 -56.44 -1.90
CA ALA A 191 9.99 -55.72 -1.19
C ALA A 191 10.46 -54.29 -0.92
N LEU A 192 9.80 -53.30 -1.53
CA LEU A 192 10.01 -51.90 -1.18
C LEU A 192 9.80 -51.70 0.33
N ASP A 193 10.67 -50.92 0.95
CA ASP A 193 10.46 -50.45 2.32
C ASP A 193 9.36 -49.38 2.36
N GLU A 194 8.94 -49.02 3.58
CA GLU A 194 7.84 -48.07 3.77
C GLU A 194 8.15 -46.68 3.21
N ASN A 195 9.41 -46.25 3.27
CA ASN A 195 9.86 -44.97 2.73
C ASN A 195 9.80 -44.94 1.19
N ALA A 196 10.17 -46.05 0.53
CA ALA A 196 10.05 -46.16 -0.91
C ALA A 196 8.58 -46.19 -1.36
N TRP A 197 7.70 -46.84 -0.60
CA TRP A 197 6.26 -46.79 -0.88
C TRP A 197 5.65 -45.41 -0.65
N GLU A 198 6.10 -44.67 0.36
CA GLU A 198 5.71 -43.28 0.58
C GLU A 198 6.10 -42.40 -0.62
N CYS A 199 7.37 -42.45 -1.03
CA CYS A 199 7.88 -41.69 -2.16
C CYS A 199 7.13 -42.05 -3.46
N LEU A 200 6.90 -43.34 -3.71
CA LEU A 200 6.13 -43.81 -4.88
C LEU A 200 4.69 -43.30 -4.85
N SER A 201 4.02 -43.34 -3.69
CA SER A 201 2.64 -42.88 -3.55
C SER A 201 2.49 -41.40 -3.90
N LEU A 202 3.41 -40.57 -3.41
CA LEU A 202 3.42 -39.13 -3.69
C LEU A 202 3.85 -38.82 -5.12
N ALA A 203 4.83 -39.55 -5.67
CA ALA A 203 5.26 -39.39 -7.06
C ALA A 203 4.13 -39.73 -8.05
N LEU A 204 3.41 -40.84 -7.83
CA LEU A 204 2.26 -41.23 -8.65
C LEU A 204 1.14 -40.19 -8.55
N LEU A 205 0.80 -39.76 -7.34
CA LEU A 205 -0.20 -38.72 -7.12
C LEU A 205 0.18 -37.42 -7.82
N TRP A 206 1.43 -36.98 -7.68
CA TRP A 206 1.94 -35.77 -8.33
C TRP A 206 1.87 -35.83 -9.85
N GLN A 207 2.29 -36.95 -10.46
CA GLN A 207 2.22 -37.11 -11.90
C GLN A 207 0.78 -37.12 -12.43
N LEU A 208 -0.13 -37.85 -11.78
CA LEU A 208 -1.56 -37.87 -12.14
C LEU A 208 -2.19 -36.48 -12.08
N LEU A 209 -1.90 -35.72 -11.00
CA LEU A 209 -2.39 -34.36 -10.85
C LEU A 209 -1.85 -33.43 -11.94
N ARG A 210 -0.56 -33.54 -12.31
CA ARG A 210 0.03 -32.76 -13.41
C ARG A 210 -0.62 -33.09 -14.75
N THR A 211 -0.78 -34.37 -15.08
CA THR A 211 -1.38 -34.81 -16.34
C THR A 211 -2.82 -34.35 -16.47
N ARG A 212 -3.64 -34.50 -15.42
CA ARG A 212 -5.01 -33.98 -15.43
C ARG A 212 -5.05 -32.46 -15.52
N MET A 213 -4.16 -31.77 -14.80
CA MET A 213 -4.10 -30.31 -14.81
C MET A 213 -3.66 -29.74 -16.17
N GLN A 214 -2.78 -30.42 -16.92
CA GLN A 214 -2.41 -30.04 -18.30
C GLN A 214 -3.61 -29.97 -19.25
N ARG A 215 -4.61 -30.83 -19.04
CA ARG A 215 -5.84 -30.88 -19.85
C ARG A 215 -6.93 -29.95 -19.33
N THR A 216 -6.73 -29.36 -18.16
CA THR A 216 -7.73 -28.53 -17.50
C THR A 216 -7.55 -27.10 -17.96
N PRO A 217 -8.52 -26.51 -18.67
CA PRO A 217 -8.46 -25.10 -19.02
C PRO A 217 -8.16 -24.27 -17.78
N ASN A 218 -7.39 -23.21 -17.95
CA ASN A 218 -7.13 -22.30 -16.85
C ASN A 218 -8.45 -21.61 -16.47
N GLY A 219 -9.08 -22.08 -15.39
CA GLY A 219 -10.36 -21.56 -14.89
C GLY A 219 -10.19 -20.24 -14.14
N CYS A 220 -8.96 -19.94 -13.72
CA CYS A 220 -8.55 -18.67 -13.16
C CYS A 220 -8.30 -17.64 -14.27
N GLN A 221 -9.37 -16.91 -14.60
CA GLN A 221 -9.42 -15.53 -15.11
C GLN A 221 -8.36 -15.12 -16.15
N GLY A 222 -8.84 -14.68 -17.32
CA GLY A 222 -8.05 -13.90 -18.27
C GLY A 222 -7.46 -12.68 -17.58
N ARG A 223 -6.21 -12.80 -17.13
CA ARG A 223 -5.40 -11.65 -16.76
C ARG A 223 -5.33 -10.79 -18.01
N THR A 224 -5.96 -9.62 -17.94
CA THR A 224 -5.81 -8.64 -19.01
C THR A 224 -4.31 -8.36 -19.11
N PRO A 225 -3.70 -8.51 -20.30
CA PRO A 225 -2.28 -8.27 -20.45
C PRO A 225 -1.96 -6.88 -19.91
N PRO A 226 -0.85 -6.71 -19.19
CA PRO A 226 -0.53 -5.44 -18.57
C PRO A 226 -0.46 -4.35 -19.65
N VAL A 227 -1.13 -3.23 -19.37
CA VAL A 227 -1.24 -2.12 -20.32
C VAL A 227 0.05 -1.31 -20.38
N ARG A 228 0.80 -1.23 -19.28
CA ARG A 228 2.07 -0.50 -19.26
C ARG A 228 3.19 -1.36 -19.86
N HIS A 229 3.90 -0.78 -20.82
CA HIS A 229 5.11 -1.33 -21.42
C HIS A 229 6.15 -1.74 -20.39
N ARG A 230 6.26 -0.99 -19.28
CA ARG A 230 7.14 -1.28 -18.15
C ARG A 230 6.93 -2.69 -17.59
N ASP A 231 5.68 -3.13 -17.45
CA ASP A 231 5.37 -4.43 -16.84
C ASP A 231 5.70 -5.58 -17.83
N LEU A 232 5.44 -5.38 -19.12
CA LEU A 232 5.82 -6.32 -20.17
C LEU A 232 7.34 -6.46 -20.31
N LEU A 233 8.05 -5.33 -20.29
CA LEU A 233 9.51 -5.30 -20.34
C LEU A 233 10.12 -5.96 -19.11
N LEU A 234 9.59 -5.68 -17.91
CA LEU A 234 10.05 -6.29 -16.67
C LEU A 234 9.88 -7.81 -16.69
N ALA A 235 8.73 -8.29 -17.17
CA ALA A 235 8.50 -9.73 -17.34
C ALA A 235 9.49 -10.36 -18.34
N ALA A 236 9.76 -9.69 -19.47
CA ALA A 236 10.61 -10.24 -20.52
C ALA A 236 12.12 -10.14 -20.24
N SER A 237 12.57 -9.16 -19.44
CA SER A 237 13.99 -8.84 -19.26
C SER A 237 14.48 -8.81 -17.82
N SER A 238 13.57 -8.88 -16.83
CA SER A 238 13.85 -8.59 -15.41
C SER A 238 14.38 -7.17 -15.12
N GLU A 239 14.38 -6.27 -16.10
CA GLU A 239 14.78 -4.87 -15.94
C GLU A 239 13.56 -3.95 -15.83
N ASP A 240 13.62 -3.01 -14.88
CA ASP A 240 12.51 -2.12 -14.57
C ASP A 240 12.77 -0.69 -15.06
N SER A 241 12.03 -0.27 -16.10
CA SER A 241 12.14 1.10 -16.66
C SER A 241 11.75 2.19 -15.66
N ASP A 242 10.88 1.88 -14.70
CA ASP A 242 10.48 2.83 -13.68
C ASP A 242 11.67 3.22 -12.79
N ARG A 243 12.65 2.33 -12.55
CA ARG A 243 13.85 2.66 -11.76
C ARG A 243 14.65 3.81 -12.39
N LEU A 244 14.77 3.82 -13.72
CA LEU A 244 15.46 4.89 -14.45
C LEU A 244 14.69 6.20 -14.37
N VAL A 245 13.38 6.15 -14.59
CA VAL A 245 12.49 7.31 -14.54
C VAL A 245 12.46 7.92 -13.13
N HIS A 246 12.30 7.08 -12.11
CA HIS A 246 12.18 7.49 -10.72
C HIS A 246 13.47 8.13 -10.21
N GLU A 247 14.64 7.64 -10.61
CA GLU A 247 15.91 8.25 -10.20
C GLU A 247 15.99 9.74 -10.57
N VAL A 248 15.43 10.11 -11.73
CA VAL A 248 15.40 11.49 -12.22
C VAL A 248 14.26 12.26 -11.57
N LEU A 249 13.03 11.72 -11.64
CA LEU A 249 11.83 12.40 -11.15
C LEU A 249 11.88 12.66 -9.65
N ILE A 250 12.31 11.70 -8.84
CA ILE A 250 12.36 11.87 -7.37
C ILE A 250 13.27 13.05 -7.01
N ARG A 251 14.45 13.14 -7.63
CA ARG A 251 15.38 14.24 -7.41
C ARG A 251 14.77 15.56 -7.86
N PHE A 252 14.18 15.61 -9.05
CA PHE A 252 13.56 16.82 -9.56
C PHE A 252 12.38 17.29 -8.69
N CYS A 253 11.48 16.38 -8.31
CA CYS A 253 10.35 16.66 -7.42
C CYS A 253 10.82 17.16 -6.06
N SER A 254 11.89 16.58 -5.50
CA SER A 254 12.43 17.00 -4.20
C SER A 254 12.91 18.46 -4.19
N VAL A 255 13.49 18.94 -5.28
CA VAL A 255 13.96 20.33 -5.39
C VAL A 255 12.80 21.26 -5.78
N PHE A 256 11.86 20.80 -6.59
CA PHE A 256 10.69 21.60 -6.97
C PHE A 256 9.74 21.87 -5.79
N LEU A 257 9.45 20.84 -5.00
CA LEU A 257 8.56 20.90 -3.84
C LEU A 257 9.24 21.45 -2.58
N ASP A 258 10.55 21.75 -2.64
CA ASP A 258 11.25 22.40 -1.54
C ASP A 258 10.56 23.71 -1.14
N GLN A 259 10.27 23.83 0.16
CA GLN A 259 9.57 24.97 0.74
C GLN A 259 10.55 26.09 1.15
N GLY A 260 11.77 26.08 0.59
CA GLY A 260 12.84 27.02 0.92
C GLY A 260 13.83 26.53 1.97
N TYR A 261 13.89 25.22 2.23
CA TYR A 261 14.86 24.63 3.16
C TYR A 261 16.22 24.39 2.51
N ALA A 262 16.22 24.05 1.22
CA ALA A 262 17.44 23.81 0.48
C ALA A 262 18.17 25.13 0.16
N HIS A 263 19.50 25.12 0.27
CA HIS A 263 20.32 26.26 -0.16
C HIS A 263 20.29 26.47 -1.67
N TRP A 264 20.18 25.37 -2.43
CA TRP A 264 20.15 25.38 -3.88
C TRP A 264 18.69 25.43 -4.34
N LYS A 265 18.34 26.49 -5.06
CA LYS A 265 17.00 26.68 -5.61
C LYS A 265 16.95 26.14 -7.04
N LEU A 266 15.82 25.53 -7.40
CA LEU A 266 15.57 25.11 -8.78
C LEU A 266 15.48 26.36 -9.69
N PRO A 267 16.34 26.49 -10.70
CA PRO A 267 16.24 27.57 -11.69
C PRO A 267 14.88 27.54 -12.39
N HIS A 268 14.34 28.70 -12.70
CA HIS A 268 13.06 28.84 -13.41
C HIS A 268 11.85 28.13 -12.77
N ARG A 269 11.91 27.74 -11.48
CA ARG A 269 10.78 27.13 -10.76
C ARG A 269 9.46 27.90 -10.92
N GLY A 270 9.54 29.24 -10.87
CA GLY A 270 8.38 30.12 -11.03
C GLY A 270 7.71 30.05 -12.41
N ALA A 271 8.36 29.46 -13.41
CA ALA A 271 7.79 29.26 -14.75
C ALA A 271 6.85 28.05 -14.85
N GLY A 272 6.78 27.19 -13.83
CA GLY A 272 6.04 25.92 -13.85
C GLY A 272 6.98 24.71 -13.82
N PHE A 273 6.45 23.56 -13.41
CA PHE A 273 7.19 22.30 -13.28
C PHE A 273 7.70 21.82 -14.64
N PHE A 274 6.85 21.88 -15.67
CA PHE A 274 7.23 21.51 -17.04
C PHE A 274 8.36 22.37 -17.57
N ARG A 275 8.18 23.71 -17.56
CA ARG A 275 9.18 24.64 -18.10
C ARG A 275 10.50 24.62 -17.33
N ALA A 276 10.47 24.45 -16.00
CA ALA A 276 11.68 24.30 -15.20
C ALA A 276 12.46 23.03 -15.59
N PHE A 277 11.76 21.91 -15.82
CA PHE A 277 12.38 20.68 -16.29
C PHE A 277 13.00 20.86 -17.69
N ILE A 278 12.23 21.41 -18.62
CA ILE A 278 12.68 21.65 -20.00
C ILE A 278 13.94 22.53 -20.01
N SER A 279 13.94 23.62 -19.25
CA SER A 279 15.11 24.50 -19.14
C SER A 279 16.34 23.76 -18.61
N LEU A 280 16.19 22.94 -17.56
CA LEU A 280 17.29 22.25 -16.91
C LEU A 280 17.89 21.15 -17.79
N PHE A 281 17.05 20.34 -18.43
CA PHE A 281 17.46 19.17 -19.22
C PHE A 281 17.80 19.52 -20.69
N SER A 282 17.61 20.77 -21.11
CA SER A 282 18.03 21.24 -22.44
C SER A 282 19.55 21.34 -22.61
N THR A 283 20.31 21.49 -21.52
CA THR A 283 21.76 21.65 -21.54
C THR A 283 22.44 20.30 -21.23
N GLY A 284 22.62 19.48 -22.27
CA GLY A 284 23.27 18.18 -22.12
C GLY A 284 24.68 18.32 -21.51
N GLY A 285 24.92 17.68 -20.36
CA GLY A 285 26.21 17.74 -19.66
C GLY A 285 27.11 16.54 -19.96
N PHE A 286 28.43 16.69 -19.78
CA PHE A 286 29.43 15.64 -19.99
C PHE A 286 29.19 14.39 -19.11
N PHE A 287 28.67 14.58 -17.89
CA PHE A 287 28.34 13.50 -16.95
C PHE A 287 26.91 12.95 -17.08
N THR A 288 26.21 13.29 -18.17
CA THR A 288 24.84 12.79 -18.39
C THR A 288 24.83 11.29 -18.68
N LYS A 289 23.95 10.55 -17.99
CA LYS A 289 23.77 9.11 -18.21
C LYS A 289 23.42 8.82 -19.67
N ARG A 290 23.90 7.69 -20.20
CA ARG A 290 23.77 7.34 -21.63
C ARG A 290 22.31 7.36 -22.11
N TRP A 291 21.39 6.76 -21.34
CA TRP A 291 19.97 6.70 -21.67
C TRP A 291 19.27 8.07 -21.65
N LEU A 292 19.80 9.05 -20.92
CA LEU A 292 19.26 10.42 -20.86
C LEU A 292 19.74 11.33 -21.98
N ARG A 293 20.80 10.96 -22.72
CA ARG A 293 21.35 11.81 -23.78
C ARG A 293 20.31 12.21 -24.84
N PRO A 294 19.44 11.30 -25.31
CA PRO A 294 18.40 11.67 -26.29
C PRO A 294 17.32 12.61 -25.73
N VAL A 295 17.10 12.60 -24.40
CA VAL A 295 16.10 13.47 -23.74
C VAL A 295 16.41 14.94 -23.94
N ALA A 296 17.70 15.33 -23.97
CA ALA A 296 18.08 16.73 -24.20
C ALA A 296 17.59 17.25 -25.56
N ALA A 297 17.69 16.44 -26.62
CA ALA A 297 17.20 16.81 -27.95
C ALA A 297 15.67 16.91 -27.99
N GLU A 298 14.97 16.00 -27.29
CA GLU A 298 13.51 16.03 -27.19
C GLU A 298 13.02 17.28 -26.48
N VAL A 299 13.63 17.58 -25.34
CA VAL A 299 13.31 18.75 -24.54
C VAL A 299 13.56 20.05 -25.32
N GLN A 300 14.63 20.10 -26.13
CA GLN A 300 14.87 21.21 -27.06
C GLN A 300 13.79 21.30 -28.15
N ARG A 301 13.36 20.17 -28.74
CA ARG A 301 12.27 20.15 -29.72
C ARG A 301 10.97 20.69 -29.11
N ILE A 302 10.60 20.22 -27.92
CA ILE A 302 9.42 20.70 -27.17
C ILE A 302 9.51 22.21 -26.94
N HIS A 303 10.69 22.71 -26.55
CA HIS A 303 10.89 24.13 -26.34
C HIS A 303 10.75 24.96 -27.63
N GLN A 304 11.33 24.50 -28.74
CA GLN A 304 11.31 25.19 -30.04
C GLN A 304 9.93 25.19 -30.69
N THR A 305 9.18 24.09 -30.54
CA THR A 305 7.82 23.96 -31.08
C THR A 305 6.76 24.65 -30.23
N GLY A 306 7.10 25.04 -28.99
CA GLY A 306 6.18 25.68 -28.07
C GLY A 306 5.08 24.74 -27.54
N MET A 307 5.30 23.42 -27.59
CA MET A 307 4.33 22.43 -27.11
C MET A 307 3.99 22.62 -25.63
N THR A 308 2.72 22.49 -25.30
CA THR A 308 2.28 22.48 -23.90
C THR A 308 2.54 21.13 -23.25
N ALA A 309 2.43 21.06 -21.92
CA ALA A 309 2.55 19.80 -21.20
C ALA A 309 1.45 18.80 -21.60
N LEU A 310 0.23 19.29 -21.86
CA LEU A 310 -0.88 18.45 -22.31
C LEU A 310 -0.62 17.88 -23.71
N ASP A 311 -0.13 18.71 -24.64
CA ASP A 311 0.24 18.25 -25.99
C ASP A 311 1.34 17.18 -25.94
N SER A 312 2.35 17.37 -25.09
CA SER A 312 3.45 16.42 -24.93
C SER A 312 3.00 15.10 -24.28
N LEU A 313 2.01 15.17 -23.38
CA LEU A 313 1.39 14.01 -22.77
C LEU A 313 0.60 13.21 -23.81
N ASP A 314 -0.26 13.86 -24.58
CA ASP A 314 -1.05 13.21 -25.64
C ASP A 314 -0.15 12.64 -26.75
N GLU A 315 0.91 13.35 -27.15
CA GLU A 315 1.93 12.86 -28.07
C GLU A 315 2.62 11.61 -27.51
N SER A 316 2.98 11.61 -26.22
CA SER A 316 3.64 10.45 -25.60
C SER A 316 2.72 9.23 -25.53
N LEU A 317 1.42 9.42 -25.26
CA LEU A 317 0.43 8.34 -25.29
C LEU A 317 0.30 7.74 -26.71
N SER A 318 0.30 8.59 -27.73
CA SER A 318 0.26 8.19 -29.14
C SER A 318 1.51 7.40 -29.54
N MET A 319 2.71 7.90 -29.20
CA MET A 319 3.98 7.23 -29.51
C MET A 319 4.17 5.89 -28.79
N LEU A 320 3.48 5.69 -27.67
CA LEU A 320 3.42 4.42 -26.95
C LEU A 320 2.33 3.49 -27.50
N GLY A 321 1.54 3.89 -28.49
CA GLY A 321 0.49 3.06 -29.07
C GLY A 321 -0.64 2.73 -28.09
N ILE A 322 -0.96 3.62 -27.15
CA ILE A 322 -2.03 3.39 -26.17
C ILE A 322 -3.40 3.62 -26.80
N ALA A 323 -4.21 2.56 -26.88
CA ALA A 323 -5.56 2.64 -27.43
C ALA A 323 -6.50 3.47 -26.53
N PRO A 324 -7.55 4.13 -27.08
CA PRO A 324 -8.50 4.92 -26.28
C PRO A 324 -9.14 4.16 -25.12
N GLN A 325 -9.40 2.86 -25.29
CA GLN A 325 -9.99 2.00 -24.26
C GLN A 325 -9.01 1.65 -23.13
N GLU A 326 -7.70 1.68 -23.42
CA GLU A 326 -6.63 1.36 -22.49
C GLU A 326 -6.10 2.61 -21.75
N LYS A 327 -6.42 3.80 -22.26
CA LYS A 327 -5.90 5.09 -21.79
C LYS A 327 -6.09 5.31 -20.29
N GLU A 328 -7.28 5.02 -19.76
CA GLU A 328 -7.56 5.17 -18.32
C GLU A 328 -6.65 4.27 -17.48
N SER A 329 -6.54 2.99 -17.84
CA SER A 329 -5.69 2.03 -17.12
C SER A 329 -4.20 2.43 -17.19
N PHE A 330 -3.73 2.87 -18.35
CA PHE A 330 -2.36 3.33 -18.55
C PHE A 330 -2.05 4.58 -17.72
N VAL A 331 -2.88 5.62 -17.83
CA VAL A 331 -2.70 6.89 -17.11
C VAL A 331 -2.76 6.64 -15.60
N ARG A 332 -3.69 5.83 -15.12
CA ARG A 332 -3.79 5.43 -13.71
C ARG A 332 -2.50 4.76 -13.22
N GLY A 333 -2.01 3.75 -13.96
CA GLY A 333 -0.78 3.05 -13.59
C GLY A 333 0.45 3.98 -13.58
N SER A 334 0.55 4.89 -14.56
CA SER A 334 1.65 5.86 -14.64
C SER A 334 1.58 6.93 -13.54
N LEU A 335 0.38 7.38 -13.18
CA LEU A 335 0.19 8.35 -12.09
C LEU A 335 0.52 7.73 -10.72
N LEU A 336 0.06 6.50 -10.47
CA LEU A 336 0.24 5.80 -9.20
C LEU A 336 1.65 5.25 -8.97
N ALA A 337 2.45 5.10 -10.02
CA ALA A 337 3.81 4.59 -9.92
C ALA A 337 4.76 5.45 -9.05
N LEU A 338 4.47 6.75 -8.90
CA LEU A 338 5.11 7.62 -7.91
C LEU A 338 4.06 8.33 -7.04
N ARG A 339 3.04 7.59 -6.57
CA ARG A 339 1.87 8.10 -5.84
C ARG A 339 2.19 9.08 -4.70
N GLY A 340 3.29 8.91 -3.97
CA GLY A 340 3.70 9.85 -2.91
C GLY A 340 4.07 11.23 -3.47
N TRP A 341 4.87 11.29 -4.53
CA TRP A 341 5.26 12.56 -5.16
C TRP A 341 4.11 13.19 -5.93
N ALA A 342 3.36 12.39 -6.69
CA ALA A 342 2.17 12.84 -7.40
C ALA A 342 1.11 13.38 -6.41
N GLY A 343 0.88 12.70 -5.29
CA GLY A 343 -0.02 13.14 -4.22
C GLY A 343 0.44 14.44 -3.56
N MET A 344 1.74 14.60 -3.29
CA MET A 344 2.27 15.89 -2.80
C MET A 344 2.07 17.02 -3.81
N ILE A 345 2.34 16.79 -5.10
CA ILE A 345 2.09 17.78 -6.15
C ILE A 345 0.61 18.18 -6.16
N TRP A 346 -0.28 17.20 -6.23
CA TRP A 346 -1.72 17.41 -6.22
C TRP A 346 -2.18 18.17 -4.98
N GLN A 347 -1.70 17.79 -3.79
CA GLN A 347 -2.05 18.48 -2.54
C GLN A 347 -1.56 19.93 -2.50
N THR A 348 -0.35 20.21 -3.00
CA THR A 348 0.16 21.59 -3.07
C THR A 348 -0.50 22.43 -4.16
N GLU A 349 -1.15 21.80 -5.13
CA GLU A 349 -1.94 22.44 -6.19
C GLU A 349 -3.36 22.77 -5.67
N GLU A 350 -4.02 21.84 -4.98
CA GLU A 350 -5.40 21.99 -4.48
C GLU A 350 -5.49 22.72 -3.13
N ARG A 351 -4.45 22.59 -2.28
CA ARG A 351 -4.38 23.20 -0.94
C ARG A 351 -3.15 24.10 -0.80
N PRO A 352 -3.08 25.21 -1.58
CA PRO A 352 -1.98 26.16 -1.49
C PRO A 352 -1.90 26.84 -0.12
N ASP A 353 -3.00 26.82 0.66
CA ASP A 353 -3.06 27.30 2.05
C ASP A 353 -2.21 26.48 3.03
N ARG A 354 -1.87 25.23 2.68
CA ARG A 354 -1.15 24.30 3.55
C ARG A 354 0.37 24.36 3.40
N VAL A 355 0.86 25.11 2.42
CA VAL A 355 2.29 25.18 2.08
C VAL A 355 2.74 26.61 1.86
N TYR A 356 4.02 26.88 2.09
CA TYR A 356 4.57 28.23 1.89
C TYR A 356 4.75 28.55 0.40
N ILE A 357 5.22 27.58 -0.36
CA ILE A 357 5.46 27.73 -1.80
C ILE A 357 4.62 26.69 -2.56
N PRO A 358 3.41 27.07 -3.00
CA PRO A 358 2.48 26.14 -3.63
C PRO A 358 2.92 25.76 -5.05
N SER A 359 2.33 24.67 -5.54
CA SER A 359 2.38 24.30 -6.96
C SER A 359 1.30 25.09 -7.71
N LYS A 360 1.53 25.37 -9.00
CA LYS A 360 0.54 26.05 -9.83
C LYS A 360 -0.54 25.06 -10.28
N HIS A 361 -1.74 25.54 -10.60
CA HIS A 361 -2.73 24.71 -11.30
C HIS A 361 -2.17 24.13 -12.60
N GLY A 362 -2.41 22.83 -12.80
CA GLY A 362 -1.88 22.04 -13.92
C GLY A 362 -0.54 21.36 -13.63
N THR A 363 0.07 21.54 -12.45
CA THR A 363 1.38 20.93 -12.13
C THR A 363 1.32 19.40 -12.15
N LEU A 364 0.20 18.79 -11.78
CA LEU A 364 0.04 17.33 -11.87
C LEU A 364 0.10 16.81 -13.32
N ILE A 365 -0.48 17.56 -14.27
CA ILE A 365 -0.41 17.24 -15.71
C ILE A 365 1.02 17.42 -16.21
N GLU A 366 1.69 18.50 -15.80
CA GLU A 366 3.10 18.75 -16.10
C GLU A 366 4.01 17.61 -15.60
N PHE A 367 3.74 17.09 -14.39
CA PHE A 367 4.44 15.95 -13.82
C PHE A 367 4.26 14.69 -14.67
N LEU A 368 3.03 14.36 -15.05
CA LEU A 368 2.74 13.18 -15.85
C LEU A 368 3.34 13.29 -17.26
N ALA A 369 3.31 14.48 -17.87
CA ALA A 369 3.95 14.73 -19.16
C ALA A 369 5.46 14.43 -19.13
N ILE A 370 6.19 14.97 -18.15
CA ILE A 370 7.63 14.68 -17.99
C ILE A 370 7.87 13.20 -17.72
N ARG A 371 7.03 12.58 -16.90
CA ARG A 371 7.13 11.15 -16.63
C ARG A 371 7.05 10.33 -17.91
N LEU A 372 6.07 10.61 -18.79
CA LEU A 372 5.91 9.88 -20.04
C LEU A 372 7.05 10.16 -21.03
N ILE A 373 7.61 11.37 -21.05
CA ILE A 373 8.84 11.65 -21.81
C ILE A 373 9.97 10.73 -21.32
N LEU A 374 10.24 10.71 -20.01
CA LEU A 374 11.29 9.87 -19.43
C LEU A 374 11.02 8.37 -19.66
N GLU A 375 9.77 7.94 -19.56
CA GLU A 375 9.36 6.55 -19.77
C GLU A 375 9.62 6.11 -21.20
N ARG A 376 9.29 6.92 -22.22
CA ARG A 376 9.60 6.60 -23.63
C ARG A 376 11.09 6.33 -23.84
N TYR A 377 11.97 7.18 -23.31
CA TYR A 377 13.42 7.01 -23.50
C TYR A 377 14.01 5.89 -22.64
N ALA A 378 13.49 5.68 -21.43
CA ALA A 378 13.88 4.55 -20.60
C ALA A 378 13.52 3.20 -21.27
N LEU A 379 12.29 3.09 -21.78
CA LEU A 379 11.83 1.92 -22.54
C LEU A 379 12.67 1.70 -23.80
N GLN A 380 12.90 2.74 -24.60
CA GLN A 380 13.70 2.63 -25.83
C GLN A 380 15.14 2.19 -25.55
N TRP A 381 15.74 2.66 -24.45
CA TRP A 381 17.09 2.26 -24.07
C TRP A 381 17.12 0.80 -23.59
N LEU A 382 16.26 0.43 -22.64
CA LEU A 382 16.23 -0.93 -22.10
C LEU A 382 15.84 -1.96 -23.16
N SER A 383 14.87 -1.67 -24.02
CA SER A 383 14.45 -2.59 -25.09
C SER A 383 15.60 -2.91 -26.05
N ARG A 384 16.49 -1.94 -26.30
CA ARG A 384 17.69 -2.12 -27.13
C ARG A 384 18.77 -2.92 -26.42
N GLU A 385 19.02 -2.63 -25.14
CA GLU A 385 20.10 -3.29 -24.38
C GLU A 385 19.74 -4.73 -23.97
N THR A 386 18.47 -5.00 -23.68
CA THR A 386 18.04 -6.28 -23.11
C THR A 386 17.35 -7.19 -24.13
N LEU A 387 16.58 -6.63 -25.06
CA LEU A 387 15.78 -7.40 -26.02
C LEU A 387 16.27 -7.24 -27.48
N ASP A 388 17.36 -6.49 -27.72
CA ASP A 388 17.84 -6.03 -29.04
C ASP A 388 16.76 -5.37 -29.93
N TYR A 389 15.68 -4.87 -29.33
CA TYR A 389 14.57 -4.25 -30.03
C TYR A 389 14.87 -2.80 -30.39
N LYS A 390 14.92 -2.51 -31.70
CA LYS A 390 15.26 -1.19 -32.27
C LYS A 390 14.07 -0.48 -32.94
N GLY A 391 12.89 -1.10 -32.94
CA GLY A 391 11.67 -0.56 -33.55
C GLY A 391 11.03 0.61 -32.77
N PRO A 392 9.91 1.15 -33.28
CA PRO A 392 9.12 2.18 -32.59
C PRO A 392 8.43 1.61 -31.33
N LEU A 393 8.09 2.48 -30.36
CA LEU A 393 7.57 2.01 -29.08
C LEU A 393 6.14 1.47 -29.15
N ASP A 394 5.32 1.93 -30.10
CA ASP A 394 3.98 1.40 -30.35
C ASP A 394 3.98 -0.08 -30.76
N GLY A 395 5.06 -0.56 -31.41
CA GLY A 395 5.27 -1.97 -31.76
C GLY A 395 5.95 -2.80 -30.67
N LEU A 396 6.35 -2.21 -29.53
CA LEU A 396 7.12 -2.93 -28.50
C LEU A 396 6.26 -4.00 -27.79
N ARG A 397 4.97 -3.72 -27.55
CA ARG A 397 4.06 -4.70 -26.91
C ARG A 397 3.89 -5.95 -27.76
N GLU A 398 3.68 -5.76 -29.06
CA GLU A 398 3.54 -6.85 -30.03
C GLU A 398 4.84 -7.65 -30.16
N PHE A 399 5.99 -6.97 -30.18
CA PHE A 399 7.29 -7.62 -30.22
C PHE A 399 7.54 -8.51 -28.98
N ILE A 400 7.30 -7.98 -27.77
CA ILE A 400 7.44 -8.75 -26.53
C ILE A 400 6.46 -9.93 -26.53
N GLY A 401 5.20 -9.69 -26.91
CA GLY A 401 4.18 -10.73 -26.96
C GLY A 401 4.50 -11.85 -27.96
N THR A 402 5.23 -11.59 -29.04
CA THR A 402 5.61 -12.62 -30.03
C THR A 402 6.89 -13.37 -29.68
N HIS A 403 7.84 -12.74 -29.00
CA HIS A 403 9.18 -13.31 -28.76
C HIS A 403 9.41 -13.78 -27.32
N HIS A 404 8.58 -13.34 -26.37
CA HIS A 404 8.72 -13.62 -24.93
C HIS A 404 7.40 -14.08 -24.27
N ALA A 405 6.39 -14.50 -25.06
CA ALA A 405 5.13 -15.04 -24.54
C ALA A 405 5.31 -16.24 -23.58
N GLU A 406 6.41 -16.98 -23.71
CA GLU A 406 6.62 -18.22 -22.94
C GLU A 406 7.13 -18.00 -21.51
N GLN A 407 7.58 -16.78 -21.14
CA GLN A 407 8.38 -16.64 -19.91
C GLN A 407 7.65 -16.18 -18.64
N ASP A 408 6.51 -15.47 -18.66
CA ASP A 408 5.88 -15.07 -17.39
C ASP A 408 4.44 -14.54 -17.50
N THR A 409 3.46 -15.40 -17.78
CA THR A 409 2.05 -15.02 -17.55
C THR A 409 1.05 -16.17 -17.37
N GLU A 410 1.39 -17.41 -17.73
CA GLU A 410 0.55 -18.56 -17.45
C GLU A 410 0.87 -19.16 -16.08
N VAL A 411 -0.17 -19.28 -15.24
CA VAL A 411 -0.10 -20.08 -14.01
C VAL A 411 0.31 -21.49 -14.42
N THR A 412 1.54 -21.92 -14.09
CA THR A 412 2.03 -23.22 -14.56
C THR A 412 1.16 -24.35 -14.03
N VAL A 413 1.14 -25.47 -14.76
CA VAL A 413 0.45 -26.70 -14.35
C VAL A 413 0.82 -27.09 -12.92
N GLU A 414 2.11 -26.98 -12.58
CA GLU A 414 2.63 -27.28 -11.24
C GLU A 414 2.06 -26.34 -10.18
N GLN A 415 1.88 -25.05 -10.49
CA GLN A 415 1.30 -24.08 -9.56
C GLN A 415 -0.16 -24.42 -9.20
N ARG A 416 -0.93 -24.94 -10.15
CA ARG A 416 -2.33 -25.33 -9.93
C ARG A 416 -2.45 -26.72 -9.30
N ALA A 417 -1.58 -27.65 -9.68
CA ALA A 417 -1.60 -29.02 -9.17
C ALA A 417 -1.10 -29.12 -7.72
N PHE A 418 -0.15 -28.28 -7.31
CA PHE A 418 0.48 -28.39 -5.99
C PHE A 418 -0.47 -28.16 -4.79
N PRO A 419 -1.36 -27.16 -4.80
CA PRO A 419 -2.39 -27.03 -3.76
C PRO A 419 -3.29 -28.28 -3.66
N ILE A 420 -3.62 -28.90 -4.80
CA ILE A 420 -4.43 -30.12 -4.83
C ILE A 420 -3.65 -31.30 -4.25
N LEU A 421 -2.34 -31.40 -4.52
CA LEU A 421 -1.47 -32.39 -3.86
C LEU A 421 -1.48 -32.23 -2.34
N GLN A 422 -1.39 -31.00 -1.84
CA GLN A 422 -1.43 -30.74 -0.39
C GLN A 422 -2.78 -31.10 0.22
N LEU A 423 -3.88 -30.82 -0.48
CA LEU A 423 -5.23 -31.18 -0.03
C LEU A 423 -5.47 -32.69 -0.11
N ALA A 424 -4.96 -33.36 -1.14
CA ALA A 424 -4.99 -34.80 -1.27
C ALA A 424 -4.29 -35.48 -0.08
N GLN A 425 -3.12 -34.98 0.29
CA GLN A 425 -2.38 -35.43 1.46
C GLN A 425 -3.17 -35.25 2.78
N LEU A 426 -3.83 -34.09 2.98
CA LEU A 426 -4.61 -33.82 4.20
C LEU A 426 -5.89 -34.67 4.31
N HIS A 427 -6.57 -34.89 3.18
CA HIS A 427 -7.83 -35.62 3.13
C HIS A 427 -7.68 -37.12 2.81
N GLY A 428 -6.46 -37.58 2.56
CA GLY A 428 -6.19 -38.99 2.23
C GLY A 428 -6.61 -39.40 0.82
N TRP A 429 -6.63 -38.48 -0.16
CA TRP A 429 -6.96 -38.80 -1.55
C TRP A 429 -5.80 -39.57 -2.19
N THR A 430 -6.03 -40.85 -2.43
CA THR A 430 -5.08 -41.79 -3.02
C THR A 430 -4.94 -41.60 -4.54
N PRO A 431 -3.82 -42.04 -5.15
CA PRO A 431 -3.63 -42.03 -6.60
C PRO A 431 -4.80 -42.66 -7.39
N HIS A 432 -5.29 -43.83 -6.97
CA HIS A 432 -6.42 -44.50 -7.64
C HIS A 432 -7.71 -43.66 -7.58
N ALA A 433 -8.03 -43.06 -6.42
CA ALA A 433 -9.21 -42.20 -6.28
C ALA A 433 -9.15 -40.95 -7.19
N ILE A 434 -7.96 -40.42 -7.47
CA ILE A 434 -7.77 -39.32 -8.44
C ILE A 434 -7.84 -39.82 -9.89
N ALA A 435 -7.31 -41.02 -10.15
CA ALA A 435 -7.41 -41.66 -11.46
C ALA A 435 -8.86 -41.96 -11.86
N ASP A 436 -9.71 -42.38 -10.89
CA ASP A 436 -11.11 -42.74 -11.11
C ASP A 436 -12.07 -41.55 -11.30
N LEU A 437 -11.62 -40.31 -11.06
CA LEU A 437 -12.47 -39.13 -11.24
C LEU A 437 -12.86 -38.95 -12.71
N SER A 438 -14.13 -38.68 -12.98
CA SER A 438 -14.53 -38.17 -14.31
C SER A 438 -13.93 -36.78 -14.56
N ASP A 439 -13.84 -36.36 -15.82
CA ASP A 439 -13.40 -35.00 -16.15
C ASP A 439 -14.27 -33.91 -15.51
N SER A 440 -15.57 -34.16 -15.39
CA SER A 440 -16.49 -33.25 -14.71
C SER A 440 -16.23 -33.14 -13.20
N GLN A 441 -15.95 -34.28 -12.54
CA GLN A 441 -15.61 -34.30 -11.11
C GLN A 441 -14.26 -33.64 -10.85
N TRP A 442 -13.28 -33.87 -11.72
CA TRP A 442 -11.99 -33.20 -11.67
C TRP A 442 -12.13 -31.68 -11.84
N GLN A 443 -12.91 -31.23 -12.82
CA GLN A 443 -13.19 -29.80 -13.02
C GLN A 443 -13.93 -29.18 -11.81
N GLU A 444 -14.87 -29.91 -11.20
CA GLU A 444 -15.55 -29.48 -9.97
C GLU A 444 -14.55 -29.27 -8.83
N LEU A 445 -13.64 -30.23 -8.62
CA LEU A 445 -12.60 -30.14 -7.59
C LEU A 445 -11.66 -28.95 -7.82
N VAL A 446 -11.14 -28.81 -9.04
CA VAL A 446 -10.24 -27.70 -9.41
C VAL A 446 -10.95 -26.37 -9.22
N HIS A 447 -12.19 -26.23 -9.69
CA HIS A 447 -12.99 -25.02 -9.53
C HIS A 447 -13.23 -24.68 -8.05
N ALA A 448 -13.55 -25.67 -7.21
CA ALA A 448 -13.78 -25.46 -5.79
C ALA A 448 -12.54 -24.94 -5.05
N VAL A 449 -11.34 -25.46 -5.40
CA VAL A 449 -10.05 -25.03 -4.83
C VAL A 449 -9.67 -23.63 -5.34
N GLU A 450 -9.80 -23.37 -6.64
CA GLU A 450 -9.43 -22.10 -7.26
C GLU A 450 -10.35 -20.95 -6.87
N LYS A 451 -11.66 -21.21 -6.76
CA LYS A 451 -12.65 -20.22 -6.32
C LYS A 451 -12.36 -19.72 -4.90
N PHE A 452 -11.81 -20.57 -4.03
CA PHE A 452 -11.38 -20.14 -2.69
C PHE A 452 -9.97 -19.55 -2.70
N SER A 453 -9.83 -18.46 -3.45
CA SER A 453 -8.57 -17.75 -3.60
C SER A 453 -8.01 -17.26 -2.26
N HIS A 454 -6.74 -16.88 -2.26
CA HIS A 454 -6.08 -16.32 -1.09
C HIS A 454 -6.79 -15.06 -0.56
N PHE A 455 -7.34 -14.22 -1.45
CA PHE A 455 -8.18 -13.08 -1.05
C PHE A 455 -9.42 -13.54 -0.29
N GLU A 456 -10.15 -14.54 -0.80
CA GLU A 456 -11.37 -15.05 -0.17
C GLU A 456 -11.08 -15.75 1.17
N ARG A 457 -9.97 -16.49 1.28
CA ARG A 457 -9.54 -17.08 2.55
C ARG A 457 -9.24 -16.03 3.61
N ARG A 458 -8.49 -14.99 3.24
CA ARG A 458 -8.19 -13.87 4.13
C ARG A 458 -9.44 -13.08 4.50
N ARG A 459 -10.39 -12.91 3.58
CA ARG A 459 -11.71 -12.33 3.86
C ARG A 459 -12.46 -13.13 4.92
N VAL A 460 -12.56 -14.45 4.77
CA VAL A 460 -13.24 -15.31 5.75
C VAL A 460 -12.59 -15.21 7.13
N PHE A 461 -11.26 -15.27 7.19
CA PHE A 461 -10.53 -15.07 8.44
C PHE A 461 -10.77 -13.69 9.08
N HIS A 462 -10.77 -12.64 8.26
CA HIS A 462 -10.98 -11.28 8.72
C HIS A 462 -12.38 -11.12 9.31
N LEU A 463 -13.41 -11.56 8.60
CA LEU A 463 -14.80 -11.50 9.06
C LEU A 463 -15.01 -12.31 10.34
N ALA A 464 -14.40 -13.50 10.45
CA ALA A 464 -14.48 -14.30 11.66
C ALA A 464 -13.83 -13.58 12.85
N PHE A 465 -12.66 -12.95 12.63
CA PHE A 465 -11.97 -12.16 13.65
C PHE A 465 -12.79 -10.93 14.08
N GLU A 466 -13.31 -10.16 13.12
CA GLU A 466 -14.10 -8.97 13.39
C GLU A 466 -15.42 -9.30 14.07
N ARG A 467 -16.11 -10.36 13.64
CA ARG A 467 -17.37 -10.79 14.26
C ARG A 467 -17.17 -11.20 15.71
N LYS A 468 -16.08 -11.91 16.02
CA LYS A 468 -15.75 -12.24 17.40
C LYS A 468 -15.49 -10.99 18.24
N LEU A 469 -14.74 -10.03 17.70
CA LEU A 469 -14.49 -8.75 18.36
C LEU A 469 -15.78 -7.96 18.59
N MET A 470 -16.65 -7.91 17.57
CA MET A 470 -17.94 -7.26 17.62
C MET A 470 -18.85 -7.89 18.68
N ARG A 471 -18.96 -9.22 18.72
CA ARG A 471 -19.71 -9.94 19.76
C ARG A 471 -19.21 -9.59 21.14
N HIS A 472 -17.90 -9.66 21.36
CA HIS A 472 -17.33 -9.32 22.66
C HIS A 472 -17.64 -7.87 23.07
N ALA A 473 -17.59 -6.92 22.13
CA ALA A 473 -17.97 -5.54 22.39
C ALA A 473 -19.47 -5.40 22.67
N LEU A 474 -20.34 -6.02 21.88
CA LEU A 474 -21.79 -5.98 22.05
C LEU A 474 -22.25 -6.67 23.33
N ASP A 475 -21.64 -7.80 23.70
CA ASP A 475 -21.89 -8.50 24.97
C ASP A 475 -21.53 -7.58 26.14
N SER A 476 -20.36 -6.90 26.05
CA SER A 476 -19.93 -5.93 27.07
C SER A 476 -20.90 -4.74 27.17
N ILE A 477 -21.36 -4.21 26.04
CA ILE A 477 -22.36 -3.13 25.98
C ILE A 477 -23.70 -3.61 26.56
N ALA A 478 -24.16 -4.81 26.21
CA ALA A 478 -25.42 -5.37 26.71
C ALA A 478 -25.38 -5.59 28.22
N ILE A 479 -24.27 -6.10 28.76
CA ILE A 479 -24.03 -6.24 30.19
C ILE A 479 -24.07 -4.86 30.88
N ARG A 480 -23.38 -3.86 30.32
CA ARG A 480 -23.36 -2.50 30.88
C ARG A 480 -24.72 -1.80 30.79
N ALA A 481 -25.46 -1.98 29.70
CA ALA A 481 -26.78 -1.39 29.49
C ALA A 481 -27.81 -1.87 30.53
N GLY A 482 -27.63 -3.08 31.09
CA GLY A 482 -28.44 -3.60 32.19
C GLY A 482 -28.14 -2.96 33.56
N GLN A 483 -27.11 -2.12 33.66
CA GLN A 483 -26.73 -1.44 34.89
C GLN A 483 -27.17 0.03 34.87
N PRO A 484 -27.56 0.62 36.01
CA PRO A 484 -27.92 2.02 36.06
C PRO A 484 -26.73 2.91 35.68
N LEU A 485 -26.99 3.93 34.85
CA LEU A 485 -26.08 5.04 34.63
C LEU A 485 -26.15 5.94 35.87
N ILE A 486 -25.03 6.11 36.55
CA ILE A 486 -24.90 7.05 37.66
C ILE A 486 -24.50 8.38 37.02
N SER A 487 -25.48 9.23 36.74
CA SER A 487 -25.25 10.60 36.34
C SER A 487 -25.60 11.53 37.50
N PRO A 488 -24.68 12.38 37.97
CA PRO A 488 -24.99 13.33 39.03
C PRO A 488 -26.03 14.33 38.53
N LYS A 489 -27.12 14.52 39.29
CA LYS A 489 -28.15 15.53 38.94
C LYS A 489 -27.61 16.96 38.94
N THR A 490 -26.58 17.20 39.75
CA THR A 490 -25.89 18.48 39.89
C THR A 490 -24.39 18.17 40.00
N PRO A 491 -23.67 18.01 38.87
CA PRO A 491 -22.24 17.73 38.91
C PRO A 491 -21.49 18.87 39.61
N GLN A 492 -20.52 18.54 40.46
CA GLN A 492 -19.63 19.56 41.06
C GLN A 492 -18.63 20.10 40.03
N LEU A 493 -18.30 19.29 39.04
CA LEU A 493 -17.35 19.60 37.97
C LEU A 493 -17.79 18.89 36.69
N GLN A 494 -17.71 19.61 35.56
CA GLN A 494 -17.83 19.04 34.23
C GLN A 494 -16.47 19.13 33.53
N VAL A 495 -15.98 18.00 33.02
CA VAL A 495 -14.69 17.92 32.33
C VAL A 495 -14.90 17.52 30.88
N ILE A 496 -14.46 18.35 29.94
CA ILE A 496 -14.51 18.04 28.51
C ILE A 496 -13.10 17.63 28.05
N THR A 497 -12.96 16.41 27.50
CA THR A 497 -11.70 15.92 26.92
C THR A 497 -11.87 15.55 25.44
N CYS A 498 -10.77 15.25 24.75
CA CYS A 498 -10.82 14.83 23.34
C CYS A 498 -11.64 13.53 23.18
N ILE A 499 -12.40 13.39 22.10
CA ILE A 499 -13.20 12.18 21.77
C ILE A 499 -12.35 10.93 21.50
N ASP A 500 -11.02 11.09 21.40
CA ASP A 500 -10.07 10.00 21.26
C ASP A 500 -10.30 8.89 22.31
N ALA A 501 -10.27 7.63 21.87
CA ALA A 501 -10.51 6.47 22.72
C ALA A 501 -9.52 6.34 23.90
N ARG A 502 -8.34 6.95 23.81
CA ARG A 502 -7.36 6.97 24.91
C ARG A 502 -7.86 7.77 26.10
N GLU A 503 -8.60 8.86 25.85
CA GLU A 503 -9.19 9.70 26.89
C GLU A 503 -10.43 9.08 27.53
N GLU A 504 -11.03 8.05 26.90
CA GLU A 504 -12.19 7.35 27.47
C GLU A 504 -11.85 6.65 28.79
N SER A 505 -10.69 6.00 28.84
CA SER A 505 -10.22 5.36 30.08
C SER A 505 -10.02 6.36 31.22
N PHE A 506 -9.53 7.56 30.89
CA PHE A 506 -9.34 8.65 31.85
C PHE A 506 -10.67 9.21 32.34
N ARG A 507 -11.63 9.46 31.42
CA ARG A 507 -13.00 9.88 31.74
C ARG A 507 -13.68 8.90 32.70
N ARG A 508 -13.68 7.61 32.36
CA ARG A 508 -14.31 6.57 33.21
C ARG A 508 -13.63 6.43 34.57
N HIS A 509 -12.31 6.57 34.63
CA HIS A 509 -11.59 6.56 35.90
C HIS A 509 -11.99 7.74 36.81
N ILE A 510 -12.15 8.94 36.24
CA ILE A 510 -12.61 10.12 37.01
C ILE A 510 -14.01 9.87 37.59
N GLU A 511 -14.95 9.45 36.76
CA GLU A 511 -16.34 9.22 37.20
C GLU A 511 -16.45 8.08 38.21
N GLU A 512 -15.57 7.07 38.13
CA GLU A 512 -15.52 5.97 39.10
C GLU A 512 -14.98 6.44 40.46
N VAL A 513 -13.92 7.26 40.48
CA VAL A 513 -13.30 7.76 41.71
C VAL A 513 -14.08 8.93 42.32
N ALA A 514 -14.77 9.72 41.49
CA ALA A 514 -15.57 10.88 41.88
C ALA A 514 -16.94 10.86 41.18
N PRO A 515 -17.95 10.14 41.74
CA PRO A 515 -19.27 9.97 41.12
C PRO A 515 -20.11 11.25 40.97
N ASP A 516 -19.67 12.36 41.57
CA ASP A 516 -20.27 13.69 41.47
C ASP A 516 -19.62 14.58 40.39
N VAL A 517 -18.64 14.04 39.66
CA VAL A 517 -18.05 14.65 38.46
C VAL A 517 -18.68 14.04 37.22
N GLU A 518 -18.91 14.88 36.21
CA GLU A 518 -19.41 14.45 34.91
C GLU A 518 -18.38 14.74 33.82
N THR A 519 -18.22 13.82 32.87
CA THR A 519 -17.25 14.00 31.78
C THR A 519 -17.90 13.94 30.41
N PHE A 520 -17.36 14.72 29.48
CA PHE A 520 -17.80 14.82 28.10
C PHE A 520 -16.64 14.63 27.12
N ALA A 521 -16.97 14.22 25.90
CA ALA A 521 -16.04 13.99 24.82
C ALA A 521 -16.35 14.94 23.65
N ASN A 522 -15.37 15.67 23.15
CA ASN A 522 -15.52 16.55 21.99
C ASN A 522 -14.34 16.39 21.01
N ALA A 523 -14.51 16.74 19.74
CA ALA A 523 -13.44 16.69 18.75
C ALA A 523 -12.22 17.53 19.19
N GLY A 524 -11.00 17.05 18.91
CA GLY A 524 -9.77 17.65 19.45
C GLY A 524 -9.45 19.10 19.03
N PHE A 525 -10.12 19.63 18.00
CA PHE A 525 -10.06 21.05 17.62
C PHE A 525 -11.28 21.86 18.11
N PHE A 526 -12.15 21.24 18.91
CA PHE A 526 -13.34 21.80 19.55
C PHE A 526 -14.31 22.53 18.61
N GLY A 527 -14.33 22.15 17.34
CA GLY A 527 -15.17 22.80 16.33
C GLY A 527 -14.66 24.17 15.86
N VAL A 528 -13.41 24.54 16.17
CA VAL A 528 -12.82 25.86 15.88
C VAL A 528 -11.67 25.75 14.87
N PRO A 529 -11.94 25.52 13.57
CA PRO A 529 -10.89 25.46 12.55
C PRO A 529 -10.36 26.88 12.25
N MET A 530 -9.07 27.10 12.47
CA MET A 530 -8.43 28.40 12.33
C MET A 530 -7.06 28.31 11.66
N TYR A 531 -6.66 29.38 10.97
CA TYR A 531 -5.28 29.68 10.63
C TYR A 531 -4.64 30.42 11.79
N TYR A 532 -3.60 29.85 12.39
CA TYR A 532 -2.92 30.42 13.55
C TYR A 532 -1.51 30.91 13.19
N ARG A 533 -1.14 32.10 13.64
CA ARG A 533 0.24 32.61 13.56
C ARG A 533 0.70 33.06 14.95
N GLY A 534 1.66 32.32 15.51
CA GLY A 534 2.29 32.70 16.78
C GLY A 534 3.18 33.93 16.66
N THR A 535 3.54 34.53 17.80
CA THR A 535 4.42 35.73 17.84
C THR A 535 5.81 35.54 17.23
N GLY A 536 6.26 34.28 17.12
CA GLY A 536 7.54 33.90 16.52
C GLY A 536 7.42 33.36 15.10
N ASP A 537 6.20 33.15 14.60
CA ASP A 537 5.96 32.48 13.34
C ASP A 537 5.93 33.49 12.20
N ALA A 538 6.56 33.13 11.08
CA ALA A 538 6.56 33.97 9.89
C ALA A 538 5.23 33.87 9.11
N HIS A 539 4.53 32.74 9.22
CA HIS A 539 3.37 32.39 8.41
C HIS A 539 2.27 31.78 9.27
N TYR A 540 1.05 31.81 8.75
CA TYR A 540 -0.08 31.11 9.35
C TYR A 540 0.05 29.60 9.14
N THR A 541 -0.41 28.83 10.13
CA THR A 541 -0.53 27.37 10.08
C THR A 541 -2.00 27.00 10.30
N ALA A 542 -2.55 26.15 9.44
CA ALA A 542 -3.91 25.65 9.62
C ALA A 542 -3.98 24.67 10.80
N LEU A 543 -4.74 25.01 11.84
CA LEU A 543 -5.04 24.17 13.00
C LEU A 543 -6.40 23.48 12.83
N CYS A 544 -6.43 22.46 11.98
CA CYS A 544 -7.60 21.62 11.73
C CYS A 544 -7.21 20.34 10.97
N PRO A 545 -8.09 19.31 10.93
CA PRO A 545 -7.88 18.13 10.08
C PRO A 545 -7.62 18.51 8.61
N ILE A 546 -6.85 17.68 7.89
CA ILE A 546 -6.39 18.01 6.52
C ILE A 546 -7.55 18.25 5.53
N VAL A 547 -8.64 17.52 5.71
CA VAL A 547 -9.88 17.63 4.91
C VAL A 547 -10.69 18.91 5.20
N VAL A 548 -10.38 19.64 6.28
CA VAL A 548 -11.06 20.90 6.62
C VAL A 548 -10.25 22.08 6.10
N GLN A 549 -10.93 23.09 5.58
CA GLN A 549 -10.33 24.39 5.27
C GLN A 549 -10.80 25.42 6.29
N PRO A 550 -9.90 26.01 7.09
CA PRO A 550 -10.27 27.08 8.01
C PRO A 550 -10.85 28.29 7.28
N LYS A 551 -11.75 28.99 7.98
CA LYS A 551 -12.34 30.26 7.51
C LYS A 551 -11.88 31.47 8.31
N TYR A 552 -11.11 31.24 9.38
CA TYR A 552 -10.78 32.23 10.39
C TYR A 552 -9.28 32.34 10.57
N TRP A 553 -8.78 33.54 10.85
CA TRP A 553 -7.37 33.82 11.11
C TRP A 553 -7.19 34.31 12.53
N MET A 554 -6.19 33.75 13.22
CA MET A 554 -5.82 34.07 14.59
C MET A 554 -4.36 34.45 14.64
N VAL A 555 -4.09 35.56 15.34
CA VAL A 555 -2.74 36.04 15.56
C VAL A 555 -2.48 36.13 17.05
N GLU A 556 -1.32 35.64 17.45
CA GLU A 556 -0.79 35.87 18.77
C GLU A 556 0.08 37.14 18.75
N ASP A 557 -0.31 38.14 19.54
CA ASP A 557 0.37 39.43 19.70
C ASP A 557 1.15 39.50 21.01
N VAL A 558 2.19 40.34 21.05
CA VAL A 558 2.93 40.66 22.28
C VAL A 558 2.21 41.77 23.04
N VAL A 559 1.96 41.62 24.34
CA VAL A 559 1.27 42.65 25.14
C VAL A 559 2.12 43.93 25.26
N TYR A 560 1.47 45.09 25.09
CA TYR A 560 2.03 46.43 24.83
C TYR A 560 3.07 46.96 25.83
N ALA A 561 3.19 46.40 27.04
CA ALA A 561 4.19 46.84 28.03
C ALA A 561 5.65 46.47 27.66
N LEU A 562 5.85 45.74 26.56
CA LEU A 562 7.16 45.21 26.13
C LEU A 562 7.41 45.32 24.61
N THR A 563 6.62 46.10 23.84
CA THR A 563 6.71 46.19 22.36
C THR A 563 8.10 46.54 21.83
N ASP A 564 8.81 47.48 22.47
CA ASP A 564 10.19 47.82 22.10
C ASP A 564 11.18 46.67 22.33
N SER A 565 11.02 45.94 23.44
CA SER A 565 11.83 44.75 23.74
C SER A 565 11.48 43.56 22.83
N GLY A 566 10.23 43.45 22.38
CA GLY A 566 9.75 42.45 21.43
C GLY A 566 10.31 42.68 20.03
N LEU A 567 10.33 43.92 19.55
CA LEU A 567 10.94 44.32 18.27
C LEU A 567 12.46 44.13 18.28
N GLN A 568 13.15 44.50 19.36
CA GLN A 568 14.58 44.26 19.52
C GLN A 568 14.91 42.76 19.54
N ARG A 569 14.12 41.94 20.24
CA ARG A 569 14.29 40.47 20.27
C ARG A 569 13.89 39.79 18.96
N ALA A 570 12.91 40.30 18.23
CA ALA A 570 12.56 39.83 16.89
C ALA A 570 13.67 40.17 15.88
N ARG A 571 14.27 41.36 15.96
CA ARG A 571 15.48 41.72 15.20
C ARG A 571 16.68 40.86 15.60
N ALA A 572 16.90 40.60 16.89
CA ALA A 572 17.95 39.70 17.36
C ALA A 572 17.73 38.25 16.90
N ARG A 573 16.49 37.76 16.90
CA ARG A 573 16.11 36.45 16.33
C ARG A 573 16.33 36.40 14.84
N ARG A 574 15.95 37.44 14.09
CA ARG A 574 16.22 37.54 12.65
C ARG A 574 17.72 37.57 12.39
N LEU A 575 18.49 38.37 13.14
CA LEU A 575 19.95 38.46 13.05
C LEU A 575 20.64 37.14 13.38
N LEU A 576 20.30 36.51 14.51
CA LEU A 576 20.79 35.20 14.91
C LEU A 576 20.36 34.12 13.91
N GLY A 577 19.13 34.17 13.43
CA GLY A 577 18.60 33.28 12.39
C GLY A 577 19.39 33.43 11.09
N THR A 578 19.62 34.66 10.63
CA THR A 578 20.44 34.95 9.45
C THR A 578 21.91 34.60 9.67
N ALA A 579 22.47 34.81 10.86
CA ALA A 579 23.86 34.48 11.17
C ALA A 579 24.05 32.95 11.26
N THR A 580 23.12 32.24 11.90
CA THR A 580 23.11 30.77 11.97
C THR A 580 22.85 30.16 10.60
N HIS A 581 21.96 30.75 9.81
CA HIS A 581 21.73 30.36 8.42
C HIS A 581 23.00 30.57 7.60
N SER A 582 23.59 31.77 7.59
CA SER A 582 24.85 32.08 6.90
C SER A 582 26.03 31.21 7.37
N PHE A 583 26.10 30.88 8.66
CA PHE A 583 27.09 29.97 9.23
C PHE A 583 26.91 28.54 8.72
N ASN A 584 25.69 28.00 8.78
CA ASN A 584 25.36 26.69 8.21
C ASN A 584 25.62 26.65 6.70
N THR A 585 25.29 27.72 5.98
CA THR A 585 25.57 27.86 4.54
C THR A 585 27.09 27.88 4.26
N GLY A 586 27.86 28.57 5.11
CA GLY A 586 29.33 28.64 5.02
C GLY A 586 30.03 27.32 5.33
N THR A 587 29.55 26.56 6.33
CA THR A 587 30.08 25.22 6.68
C THR A 587 29.85 24.14 5.62
N ARG A 588 28.94 24.38 4.66
CA ARG A 588 28.55 23.42 3.60
C ARG A 588 29.17 23.70 2.22
N GLY A 589 30.00 24.74 2.08
CA GLY A 589 30.79 24.96 0.87
C GLY A 589 31.96 23.97 0.78
N SER A 590 32.35 23.53 -0.43
CA SER A 590 33.37 22.47 -0.61
C SER A 590 34.75 22.83 -0.03
N LEU A 591 35.14 24.10 -0.06
CA LEU A 591 36.45 24.57 0.42
C LEU A 591 36.34 25.38 1.72
N THR A 592 35.46 26.38 1.74
CA THR A 592 35.21 27.21 2.93
C THR A 592 34.58 26.40 4.06
N GLY A 593 33.70 25.45 3.74
CA GLY A 593 33.04 24.61 4.72
C GLY A 593 33.94 23.57 5.36
N ALA A 594 34.87 22.99 4.60
CA ALA A 594 35.91 22.12 5.13
C ALA A 594 36.81 22.85 6.14
N VAL A 595 37.24 24.08 5.80
CA VAL A 595 38.06 24.93 6.68
C VAL A 595 37.29 25.36 7.93
N LEU A 596 36.04 25.81 7.78
CA LEU A 596 35.22 26.22 8.92
C LEU A 596 34.91 25.03 9.85
N THR A 597 34.62 23.87 9.28
CA THR A 597 34.32 22.65 10.04
C THR A 597 35.55 22.12 10.76
N ALA A 598 36.72 22.17 10.13
CA ALA A 598 37.98 21.79 10.78
C ALA A 598 38.35 22.70 11.95
N LEU A 599 38.12 24.02 11.82
CA LEU A 599 38.43 25.00 12.86
C LEU A 599 37.41 25.01 14.00
N LEU A 600 36.11 24.88 13.70
CA LEU A 600 35.03 25.05 14.67
C LEU A 600 34.47 23.72 15.19
N GLY A 601 34.65 22.62 14.45
CA GLY A 601 34.20 21.28 14.84
C GLY A 601 34.67 20.85 16.24
N PRO A 602 35.96 21.01 16.59
CA PRO A 602 36.45 20.71 17.94
C PRO A 602 35.78 21.53 19.05
N LEU A 603 35.39 22.79 18.76
CA LEU A 603 34.69 23.65 19.70
C LEU A 603 33.23 23.19 19.94
N PHE A 604 32.61 22.53 18.96
CA PHE A 604 31.28 21.92 19.12
C PHE A 604 31.32 20.56 19.84
N THR A 605 32.47 19.91 19.96
CA THR A 605 32.64 18.66 20.74
C THR A 605 32.47 18.92 22.24
N ALA A 606 32.97 20.06 22.75
CA ALA A 606 32.89 20.41 24.17
C ALA A 606 31.45 20.48 24.73
N PRO A 607 30.47 21.16 24.09
CA PRO A 607 29.08 21.12 24.55
C PRO A 607 28.41 19.74 24.38
N LEU A 608 28.88 18.92 23.44
CA LEU A 608 28.39 17.54 23.24
C LEU A 608 28.84 16.62 24.38
N VAL A 609 30.13 16.68 24.74
CA VAL A 609 30.69 15.99 25.91
C VAL A 609 30.05 16.52 27.20
N GLY A 610 29.82 17.83 27.30
CA GLY A 610 29.11 18.44 28.42
C GLY A 610 27.65 17.99 28.55
N ARG A 611 26.94 17.75 27.43
CA ARG A 611 25.58 17.17 27.44
C ARG A 611 25.57 15.74 27.98
N ILE A 612 26.59 14.94 27.69
CA ILE A 612 26.71 13.55 28.14
C ILE A 612 27.14 13.48 29.62
N LEU A 613 28.20 14.21 29.99
CA LEU A 613 28.79 14.14 31.33
C LEU A 613 28.05 15.01 32.37
N PHE A 614 27.43 16.11 31.94
CA PHE A 614 26.78 17.09 32.82
C PHE A 614 25.42 17.57 32.27
N PRO A 615 24.44 16.68 32.06
CA PRO A 615 23.17 17.01 31.40
C PRO A 615 22.39 18.11 32.13
N ARG A 616 22.43 18.16 33.47
CA ARG A 616 21.73 19.18 34.26
C ARG A 616 22.35 20.58 34.13
N LEU A 617 23.67 20.69 34.15
CA LEU A 617 24.38 21.96 34.01
C LEU A 617 24.17 22.52 32.59
N THR A 618 24.32 21.65 31.59
CA THR A 618 24.15 22.01 30.19
C THR A 618 22.70 22.40 29.88
N ALA A 619 21.71 21.71 30.48
CA ALA A 619 20.31 22.10 30.38
C ALA A 619 20.01 23.45 31.06
N LYS A 620 20.69 23.79 32.17
CA LYS A 620 20.55 25.08 32.84
C LYS A 620 21.16 26.21 32.00
N MET A 621 22.39 26.04 31.51
CA MET A 621 23.04 27.00 30.59
C MET A 621 22.22 27.24 29.32
N HIS A 622 21.68 26.16 28.73
CA HIS A 622 20.85 26.25 27.54
C HIS A 622 19.49 26.92 27.79
N ARG A 623 18.91 26.76 28.99
CA ARG A 623 17.71 27.50 29.42
C ARG A 623 17.99 28.99 29.57
N THR A 624 19.11 29.35 30.20
CA THR A 624 19.53 30.76 30.38
C THR A 624 19.83 31.43 29.03
N ALA A 625 20.53 30.73 28.13
CA ALA A 625 20.81 31.22 26.77
C ALA A 625 19.54 31.35 25.91
N ARG A 626 18.60 30.39 26.02
CA ARG A 626 17.29 30.50 25.36
C ARG A 626 16.46 31.66 25.90
N GLY A 627 16.60 32.04 27.17
CA GLY A 627 15.91 33.19 27.77
C GLY A 627 16.18 34.52 27.06
N PHE A 628 17.33 34.67 26.37
CA PHE A 628 17.66 35.86 25.57
C PHE A 628 16.95 35.91 24.20
N VAL A 629 16.44 34.77 23.72
CA VAL A 629 15.87 34.58 22.36
C VAL A 629 14.41 34.08 22.43
N ALA A 630 13.93 33.76 23.64
CA ALA A 630 12.60 33.24 23.88
C ALA A 630 11.53 34.26 23.46
N PRO A 631 10.35 33.78 22.99
CA PRO A 631 9.20 34.66 22.82
C PRO A 631 8.90 35.39 24.14
N PRO A 632 8.39 36.63 24.06
CA PRO A 632 8.10 37.42 25.26
C PRO A 632 7.16 36.65 26.20
N PRO A 633 7.35 36.75 27.52
CA PRO A 633 6.67 35.90 28.51
C PRO A 633 5.16 36.13 28.62
N ILE A 634 4.64 37.17 27.96
CA ILE A 634 3.22 37.54 27.99
C ILE A 634 2.78 37.86 26.56
N THR A 635 2.02 36.94 26.00
CA THR A 635 1.36 37.06 24.69
C THR A 635 -0.15 37.10 24.88
N ARG A 636 -0.87 37.63 23.88
CA ARG A 636 -2.34 37.61 23.83
C ARG A 636 -2.79 37.15 22.46
N LEU A 637 -3.84 36.34 22.41
CA LEU A 637 -4.50 36.02 21.15
C LEU A 637 -5.43 37.17 20.77
N ARG A 638 -5.39 37.58 19.50
CA ARG A 638 -6.42 38.45 18.92
C ARG A 638 -7.60 37.57 18.53
N LEU A 639 -8.56 37.47 19.43
CA LEU A 639 -9.71 36.57 19.32
C LEU A 639 -10.93 37.23 18.70
N GLU A 640 -11.06 38.55 18.82
CA GLU A 640 -12.28 39.27 18.46
C GLU A 640 -12.09 40.15 17.23
N ARG A 641 -13.09 40.11 16.37
CA ARG A 641 -13.26 40.90 15.16
C ARG A 641 -14.57 41.68 15.21
N PRO A 642 -14.65 42.92 14.70
CA PRO A 642 -15.91 43.65 14.60
C PRO A 642 -16.97 42.90 13.78
N GLU A 643 -18.24 43.03 14.18
CA GLU A 643 -19.38 42.52 13.42
C GLU A 643 -19.48 43.20 12.04
N GLY A 644 -19.85 42.43 11.02
CA GLY A 644 -19.98 42.90 9.63
C GLY A 644 -18.68 42.95 8.81
N THR A 645 -17.51 42.84 9.43
CA THR A 645 -16.24 42.66 8.69
C THR A 645 -16.17 41.23 8.13
N PRO A 646 -15.51 40.96 6.99
CA PRO A 646 -15.22 39.59 6.58
C PRO A 646 -13.97 39.05 7.31
N ALA A 647 -13.96 37.75 7.62
CA ALA A 647 -12.76 37.10 8.15
C ALA A 647 -11.66 37.05 7.07
N GLY A 648 -10.41 37.34 7.45
CA GLY A 648 -9.30 37.39 6.52
C GLY A 648 -7.95 37.55 7.21
N PRO A 649 -6.84 37.44 6.45
CA PRO A 649 -5.48 37.59 6.97
C PRO A 649 -5.11 39.06 7.29
N ASP A 650 -5.93 40.01 6.83
CA ASP A 650 -5.78 41.45 7.07
C ASP A 650 -6.08 41.82 8.52
N ASP A 651 -5.53 42.93 9.00
CA ASP A 651 -5.49 43.25 10.42
C ASP A 651 -6.89 43.36 11.07
N ASP A 652 -7.85 43.90 10.31
CA ASP A 652 -9.27 44.03 10.69
C ASP A 652 -10.07 42.72 10.54
N GLY A 653 -9.53 41.74 9.81
CA GLY A 653 -10.16 40.45 9.51
C GLY A 653 -9.75 39.32 10.46
N ILE A 654 -8.82 39.57 11.39
CA ILE A 654 -8.33 38.60 12.38
C ILE A 654 -9.34 38.48 13.54
N GLY A 655 -9.60 37.26 13.99
CA GLY A 655 -10.53 36.97 15.08
C GLY A 655 -11.87 36.43 14.59
N PHE A 656 -12.74 36.16 15.55
CA PHE A 656 -14.14 35.79 15.38
C PHE A 656 -15.03 36.98 15.74
N THR A 657 -16.21 37.09 15.14
CA THR A 657 -17.23 37.96 15.74
C THR A 657 -17.80 37.34 17.01
N LEU A 658 -18.43 38.14 17.86
CA LEU A 658 -19.10 37.63 19.05
C LEU A 658 -20.18 36.59 18.67
N SER A 659 -20.94 36.84 17.60
CA SER A 659 -21.94 35.88 17.12
C SER A 659 -21.30 34.57 16.67
N GLU A 660 -20.15 34.62 16.00
CA GLU A 660 -19.40 33.43 15.60
C GLU A 660 -18.89 32.64 16.81
N MET A 661 -18.33 33.31 17.83
CA MET A 661 -17.88 32.64 19.06
C MET A 661 -19.03 31.98 19.81
N VAL A 662 -20.16 32.69 19.97
CA VAL A 662 -21.35 32.15 20.64
C VAL A 662 -21.87 30.94 19.89
N ASN A 663 -22.01 31.03 18.56
CA ASN A 663 -22.46 29.90 17.74
C ASN A 663 -21.51 28.70 17.84
N MET A 664 -20.19 28.91 17.88
CA MET A 664 -19.22 27.83 18.04
C MET A 664 -19.32 27.17 19.42
N ALA A 665 -19.42 27.96 20.49
CA ALA A 665 -19.57 27.44 21.85
C ALA A 665 -20.91 26.72 22.04
N GLU A 666 -22.02 27.32 21.59
CA GLU A 666 -23.35 26.71 21.63
C GLU A 666 -23.35 25.38 20.86
N ARG A 667 -22.81 25.37 19.64
CA ARG A 667 -22.71 24.14 18.84
C ARG A 667 -21.88 23.09 19.55
N ALA A 668 -20.72 23.46 20.11
CA ALA A 668 -19.85 22.52 20.82
C ALA A 668 -20.53 21.91 22.05
N LEU A 669 -21.35 22.68 22.79
CA LEU A 669 -22.13 22.20 23.93
C LEU A 669 -23.32 21.33 23.48
N ARG A 670 -24.05 21.76 22.46
CA ARG A 670 -25.18 21.01 21.90
C ARG A 670 -24.73 19.66 21.32
N ASP A 671 -23.59 19.63 20.64
CA ASP A 671 -23.03 18.41 20.03
C ASP A 671 -22.64 17.37 21.10
N ILE A 672 -22.35 17.79 22.34
CA ILE A 672 -22.08 16.89 23.48
C ILE A 672 -23.31 16.65 24.38
N GLY A 673 -24.48 17.19 24.00
CA GLY A 673 -25.76 16.97 24.68
C GLY A 673 -26.11 17.92 25.81
N LEU A 674 -25.47 19.10 25.88
CA LEU A 674 -25.75 20.17 26.85
C LEU A 674 -26.68 21.26 26.31
#